data_AF-A0AA38LXW2-F1
#
_entry.id   AF-A0AA38LXW2-F1
#
_cell.length_a   1.000
_cell.length_b   1.000
_cell.length_c   1.000
_cell.angle_alpha   90.00
_cell.angle_beta   90.00
_cell.angle_gamma   90.00
#
_symmetry.space_group_name_H-M   'P 1'
#
loop_
_entity.id
_entity.type
_entity.pdbx_description
1 polymer ?
#
loop_
_entity_poly.entity_id
_entity_poly.type
_entity_poly.pdbx_seq_one_letter_code
_entity_poly.pdbx_strand_id
1 'polypeptide(L)'
;MSSTYLSLVQGHAEVLEAAAETHTLLLELHQCLLAISEVDDREIFKVCLEYWRFFSELMYTEASQPLSMVLEPKRRSLYTNKTDIMNPLRRVLISKMVKPEEVLVVENENGELVREFMPAHTDTLSMFQTMQETLVYLTRLDFDSTKSIMVDMLSAVVLSPNWTWQRLNTLCWAIGAISGTMPITEEEQFLVKVIKYLLGLCDQAKGKSNKAVVASNIMYVVGQYPRFLKAHWNFLSVVVKKLFEFMHESHEGVQDMSCDTFLKISKQCARSFVTIHVGESHPFVNGILSDLRITISDLQPQQVETFYEAVGHMIAAQNDLLTKQGLIMSLMELPNQLWTHCIRKVAVDQNELRNEEVLKSLSNVLRLNIRACQAIGHEFVVQIDKVFSQMLTLYNVLSNMIAEAAVAYGEVTFRQPLYRRMHSLKHDFLCLLKTWIGLSNNWEYLRTTYLGQILGPILDDYRSSAPPAKEPEVLQLLKALCDTYGQLISASIPIVFDAVFECTLDMITKDLSAYPTHRINFYRLLASVSGHCFQAFVEVTAKHFQLIIDSVVWAMKHAMRNVCESGLNILHHILSGVGSTGFAQQFYTTYYLTLLGHLLSILTDSTYQHAFDKVPPRGLFVVTRVVIAEQMASILSLMIDAVDAGRIRHPLSPEHSSNKECVQAYLRETLTVAFPTLHSYTASETIIQQLFTHYADSETFKGVLSDFLVQTKVYEDEREIEAYTRDAQVLY
;
A
#
# COMPACT_ATOMS: atom_id res chain seq x y z
N MET A 1 -18.29 -26.19 21.09
CA MET A 1 -19.73 -25.84 21.12
C MET A 1 -20.04 -24.65 20.21
N SER A 2 -19.29 -23.53 20.28
CA SER A 2 -19.54 -22.34 19.44
C SER A 2 -19.43 -22.59 17.93
N SER A 3 -18.41 -23.30 17.43
CA SER A 3 -18.23 -23.55 15.99
C SER A 3 -19.31 -24.47 15.38
N THR A 4 -19.69 -25.53 16.10
CA THR A 4 -20.74 -26.47 15.68
C THR A 4 -22.11 -25.79 15.66
N TYR A 5 -22.38 -24.92 16.64
CA TYR A 5 -23.58 -24.11 16.70
C TYR A 5 -23.63 -23.08 15.56
N LEU A 6 -22.52 -22.38 15.28
CA LEU A 6 -22.40 -21.45 14.16
C LEU A 6 -22.73 -22.13 12.83
N SER A 7 -22.12 -23.29 12.57
CA SER A 7 -22.33 -24.05 11.35
C SER A 7 -23.77 -24.52 11.17
N LEU A 8 -24.45 -24.87 12.27
CA LEU A 8 -25.86 -25.29 12.24
C LEU A 8 -26.77 -24.11 11.88
N VAL A 9 -26.59 -22.96 12.53
CA VAL A 9 -27.46 -21.80 12.28
C VAL A 9 -27.14 -21.16 10.94
N GLN A 10 -25.87 -21.02 10.54
CA GLN A 10 -25.51 -20.51 9.22
C GLN A 10 -26.03 -21.40 8.07
N GLY A 11 -26.00 -22.73 8.24
CA GLY A 11 -26.46 -23.67 7.21
C GLY A 11 -27.98 -23.87 7.15
N HIS A 12 -28.71 -23.60 8.24
CA HIS A 12 -30.13 -23.97 8.37
C HIS A 12 -31.04 -22.85 8.92
N ALA A 13 -30.56 -21.61 9.05
CA ALA A 13 -31.34 -20.48 9.58
C ALA A 13 -32.71 -20.34 8.90
N GLU A 14 -32.77 -20.39 7.57
CA GLU A 14 -34.02 -20.25 6.82
C GLU A 14 -35.06 -21.32 7.16
N VAL A 15 -34.61 -22.56 7.35
CA VAL A 15 -35.48 -23.70 7.69
C VAL A 15 -35.99 -23.55 9.12
N LEU A 16 -35.11 -23.14 10.05
CA LEU A 16 -35.45 -22.95 11.45
C LEU A 16 -36.35 -21.72 11.66
N GLU A 17 -36.25 -20.70 10.82
CA GLU A 17 -37.07 -19.49 10.87
C GLU A 17 -38.45 -19.69 10.25
N ALA A 18 -38.59 -20.62 9.30
CA ALA A 18 -39.85 -20.93 8.64
C ALA A 18 -40.85 -21.66 9.55
N ALA A 19 -40.37 -22.45 10.52
CA ALA A 19 -41.23 -23.18 11.44
C ALA A 19 -41.52 -22.37 12.72
N ALA A 20 -42.80 -22.09 13.00
CA ALA A 20 -43.20 -21.32 14.18
C ALA A 20 -42.85 -22.02 15.51
N GLU A 21 -42.77 -23.36 15.50
CA GLU A 21 -42.45 -24.18 16.69
C GLU A 21 -40.99 -24.02 17.14
N THR A 22 -40.08 -23.67 16.22
CA THR A 22 -38.65 -23.51 16.49
C THR A 22 -38.28 -22.08 16.90
N HIS A 23 -39.22 -21.13 16.84
CA HIS A 23 -38.97 -19.72 17.17
C HIS A 23 -38.50 -19.53 18.62
N THR A 24 -39.15 -20.16 19.60
CA THR A 24 -38.76 -20.04 21.02
C THR A 24 -37.34 -20.54 21.25
N LEU A 25 -37.01 -21.70 20.69
CA LEU A 25 -35.68 -22.30 20.79
C LEU A 25 -34.62 -21.40 20.13
N LEU A 26 -34.90 -20.86 18.94
CA LEU A 26 -34.01 -19.92 18.27
C LEU A 26 -33.72 -18.69 19.14
N LEU A 27 -34.73 -18.15 19.80
CA LEU A 27 -34.57 -16.98 20.68
C LEU A 27 -33.72 -17.31 21.92
N GLU A 28 -33.95 -18.45 22.57
CA GLU A 28 -33.13 -18.93 23.70
C GLU A 28 -31.67 -19.16 23.27
N LEU A 29 -31.46 -19.71 22.08
CA LEU A 29 -30.11 -19.93 21.54
C LEU A 29 -29.37 -18.61 21.28
N HIS A 30 -30.05 -17.59 20.74
CA HIS A 30 -29.47 -16.26 20.58
C HIS A 30 -29.18 -15.57 21.92
N GLN A 31 -30.01 -15.79 22.95
CA GLN A 31 -29.73 -15.31 24.32
C GLN A 31 -28.49 -15.99 24.91
N CYS A 32 -28.34 -17.31 24.71
CA CYS A 32 -27.12 -18.02 25.06
C CYS A 32 -25.90 -17.47 24.33
N LEU A 33 -26.01 -17.20 23.02
CA LEU A 33 -24.92 -16.62 22.24
C LEU A 33 -24.54 -15.21 22.72
N LEU A 34 -25.51 -14.39 23.11
CA LEU A 34 -25.26 -13.09 23.74
C LEU A 34 -24.48 -13.24 25.05
N ALA A 35 -24.90 -14.16 25.92
CA ALA A 35 -24.18 -14.44 27.17
C ALA A 35 -22.74 -14.96 26.92
N ILE A 36 -22.55 -15.80 25.90
CA ILE A 36 -21.21 -16.26 25.47
C ILE A 36 -20.38 -15.07 24.93
N SER A 37 -21.01 -14.15 24.21
CA SER A 37 -20.35 -12.96 23.67
C SER A 37 -19.88 -12.00 24.76
N GLU A 38 -20.47 -12.05 25.96
CA GLU A 38 -20.04 -11.27 27.12
C GLU A 38 -18.80 -11.84 27.81
N VAL A 39 -18.47 -13.12 27.63
CA VAL A 39 -17.28 -13.77 28.22
C VAL A 39 -16.00 -13.04 27.79
N ASP A 40 -15.14 -12.71 28.75
CA ASP A 40 -13.86 -12.02 28.50
C ASP A 40 -12.78 -12.97 27.95
N ASP A 41 -13.04 -13.46 26.74
CA ASP A 41 -12.12 -14.31 25.98
C ASP A 41 -12.12 -13.87 24.50
N ARG A 42 -10.94 -13.49 24.02
CA ARG A 42 -10.75 -12.93 22.67
C ARG A 42 -11.14 -13.92 21.57
N GLU A 43 -10.79 -15.19 21.71
CA GLU A 43 -11.01 -16.20 20.67
C GLU A 43 -12.49 -16.63 20.64
N ILE A 44 -13.13 -16.76 21.80
CA ILE A 44 -14.57 -17.01 21.90
C ILE A 44 -15.34 -15.84 21.27
N PHE A 45 -14.97 -14.60 21.58
CA PHE A 45 -15.66 -13.43 21.06
C PHE A 45 -15.50 -13.28 19.55
N LYS A 46 -14.32 -13.58 18.98
CA LYS A 46 -14.13 -13.61 17.52
C LYS A 46 -15.10 -14.55 16.81
N VAL A 47 -15.24 -15.78 17.33
CA VAL A 47 -16.17 -16.77 16.76
C VAL A 47 -17.62 -16.28 16.85
N CYS A 48 -18.00 -15.65 17.96
CA CYS A 48 -19.35 -15.07 18.10
C CYS A 48 -19.55 -13.86 17.16
N LEU A 49 -18.51 -13.03 17.00
CA LEU A 49 -18.55 -11.84 16.15
C LEU A 49 -18.72 -12.19 14.67
N GLU A 50 -18.06 -13.23 14.17
CA GLU A 50 -18.26 -13.73 12.80
C GLU A 50 -19.71 -14.09 12.54
N TYR A 51 -20.37 -14.73 13.51
CA TYR A 51 -21.81 -15.00 13.43
C TYR A 51 -22.64 -13.72 13.45
N TRP A 52 -22.37 -12.81 14.40
CA TRP A 52 -23.16 -11.59 14.53
C TRP A 52 -23.04 -10.70 13.29
N ARG A 53 -21.87 -10.66 12.65
CA ARG A 53 -21.66 -10.02 11.36
C ARG A 53 -22.61 -10.62 10.32
N PHE A 54 -22.51 -11.93 10.08
CA PHE A 54 -23.37 -12.65 9.13
C PHE A 54 -24.86 -12.42 9.41
N PHE A 55 -25.28 -12.55 10.67
CA PHE A 55 -26.67 -12.36 11.08
C PHE A 55 -27.14 -10.92 10.83
N SER A 56 -26.34 -9.92 11.20
CA SER A 56 -26.67 -8.51 11.01
C SER A 56 -26.75 -8.11 9.53
N GLU A 57 -25.88 -8.67 8.68
CA GLU A 57 -25.89 -8.49 7.24
C GLU A 57 -27.14 -9.10 6.60
N LEU A 58 -27.52 -10.32 7.01
CA LEU A 58 -28.73 -10.99 6.55
C LEU A 58 -29.98 -10.15 6.88
N MET A 59 -30.08 -9.68 8.12
CA MET A 59 -31.17 -8.81 8.58
C MET A 59 -31.25 -7.51 7.79
N TYR A 60 -30.10 -6.88 7.53
CA TYR A 60 -30.03 -5.64 6.75
C TYR A 60 -30.40 -5.84 5.28
N THR A 61 -29.94 -6.93 4.67
CA THR A 61 -30.21 -7.26 3.26
C THR A 61 -31.70 -7.50 3.03
N GLU A 62 -32.37 -8.23 3.92
CA GLU A 62 -33.82 -8.43 3.87
C GLU A 62 -34.59 -7.12 4.04
N ALA A 63 -34.18 -6.28 5.01
CA ALA A 63 -34.82 -4.99 5.26
C ALA A 63 -34.63 -3.97 4.12
N SER A 64 -33.61 -4.15 3.28
CA SER A 64 -33.27 -3.25 2.17
C SER A 64 -33.97 -3.62 0.85
N GLN A 65 -34.72 -4.72 0.79
CA GLN A 65 -35.47 -5.11 -0.41
C GLN A 65 -36.69 -4.19 -0.63
N PRO A 66 -36.98 -3.77 -1.88
CA PRO A 66 -38.10 -2.86 -2.16
C PRO A 66 -39.44 -3.51 -1.79
N LEU A 67 -40.30 -2.76 -1.09
CA LEU A 67 -41.60 -3.15 -0.51
C LEU A 67 -42.65 -3.75 -1.49
N SER A 68 -42.30 -3.98 -2.76
CA SER A 68 -43.22 -4.48 -3.80
C SER A 68 -43.42 -6.01 -3.80
N MET A 69 -42.73 -6.79 -2.95
CA MET A 69 -42.86 -8.27 -2.96
C MET A 69 -42.98 -8.96 -1.59
N VAL A 70 -42.97 -8.27 -0.45
CA VAL A 70 -43.03 -8.91 0.88
C VAL A 70 -43.97 -8.17 1.84
N LEU A 71 -45.06 -8.83 2.28
CA LEU A 71 -45.80 -8.47 3.50
C LEU A 71 -44.86 -8.64 4.69
N GLU A 72 -44.44 -7.55 5.35
CA GLU A 72 -43.52 -7.43 6.51
C GLU A 72 -42.29 -8.39 6.53
N PRO A 73 -41.05 -7.89 6.67
CA PRO A 73 -39.87 -8.75 6.79
C PRO A 73 -40.03 -9.74 7.97
N LYS A 74 -40.14 -11.04 7.66
CA LYS A 74 -40.46 -12.11 8.63
C LYS A 74 -39.45 -12.13 9.78
N ARG A 75 -38.18 -11.89 9.48
CA ARG A 75 -37.11 -11.85 10.50
C ARG A 75 -37.16 -10.61 11.38
N ARG A 76 -37.53 -9.44 10.82
CA ARG A 76 -37.66 -8.20 11.60
C ARG A 76 -38.75 -8.33 12.66
N SER A 77 -39.89 -8.91 12.30
CA SER A 77 -40.98 -9.22 13.23
C SER A 77 -40.56 -10.22 14.32
N LEU A 78 -39.77 -11.24 13.97
CA LEU A 78 -39.31 -12.27 14.92
C LEU A 78 -38.27 -11.73 15.92
N TYR A 79 -37.21 -11.06 15.45
CA TYR A 79 -36.05 -10.73 16.27
C TYR A 79 -36.05 -9.29 16.83
N THR A 80 -36.90 -8.41 16.32
CA THR A 80 -37.04 -7.03 16.82
C THR A 80 -38.24 -6.88 17.77
N ASN A 81 -39.39 -7.49 17.45
CA ASN A 81 -40.63 -7.22 18.18
C ASN A 81 -40.91 -8.18 19.35
N LYS A 82 -40.34 -9.40 19.36
CA LYS A 82 -40.67 -10.42 20.39
C LYS A 82 -39.70 -10.50 21.57
N THR A 83 -38.43 -10.12 21.41
CA THR A 83 -37.39 -10.41 22.43
C THR A 83 -36.27 -9.37 22.51
N ASP A 84 -36.24 -8.39 21.61
CA ASP A 84 -35.21 -7.35 21.51
C ASP A 84 -33.77 -7.88 21.70
N ILE A 85 -33.34 -8.81 20.84
CA ILE A 85 -31.95 -9.34 20.85
C ILE A 85 -30.96 -8.27 20.33
N MET A 86 -31.46 -7.31 19.55
CA MET A 86 -30.63 -6.33 18.86
C MET A 86 -30.02 -5.30 19.81
N ASN A 87 -30.77 -4.82 20.81
CA ASN A 87 -30.25 -3.84 21.76
C ASN A 87 -29.18 -4.39 22.71
N PRO A 88 -29.34 -5.59 23.31
CA PRO A 88 -28.26 -6.28 24.03
C PRO A 88 -27.03 -6.48 23.15
N LEU A 89 -27.19 -6.91 21.90
CA LEU A 89 -26.07 -7.07 20.98
C LEU A 89 -25.32 -5.76 20.74
N ARG A 90 -26.05 -4.65 20.51
CA ARG A 90 -25.44 -3.31 20.39
C ARG A 90 -24.63 -2.97 21.65
N ARG A 91 -25.17 -3.23 22.85
CA ARG A 91 -24.46 -2.96 24.12
C ARG A 91 -23.19 -3.80 24.25
N VAL A 92 -23.22 -5.07 23.87
CA VAL A 92 -22.04 -5.95 23.88
C VAL A 92 -20.97 -5.42 22.92
N LEU A 93 -21.34 -5.12 21.67
CA LEU A 93 -20.40 -4.60 20.66
C LEU A 93 -19.80 -3.25 21.06
N ILE A 94 -20.60 -2.33 21.60
CA ILE A 94 -20.12 -1.03 22.08
C ILE A 94 -19.16 -1.21 23.26
N SER A 95 -19.51 -2.08 24.22
CA SER A 95 -18.71 -2.26 25.43
C SER A 95 -17.39 -2.98 25.18
N LYS A 96 -17.32 -3.81 24.13
CA LYS A 96 -16.14 -4.61 23.75
C LYS A 96 -15.39 -4.06 22.53
N MET A 97 -15.77 -2.88 22.02
CA MET A 97 -15.14 -2.32 20.83
C MET A 97 -13.63 -2.30 20.98
N VAL A 98 -12.91 -2.90 20.04
CA VAL A 98 -11.45 -2.94 20.08
C VAL A 98 -10.85 -1.61 19.62
N LYS A 99 -9.60 -1.37 20.02
CA LYS A 99 -8.89 -0.14 19.72
C LYS A 99 -8.71 0.05 18.20
N PRO A 100 -9.11 1.21 17.63
CA PRO A 100 -8.86 1.55 16.24
C PRO A 100 -7.39 1.95 16.02
N GLU A 101 -6.92 1.89 14.78
CA GLU A 101 -5.51 2.18 14.44
C GLU A 101 -5.11 3.64 14.71
N GLU A 102 -6.06 4.58 14.62
CA GLU A 102 -5.77 6.01 14.81
C GLU A 102 -5.55 6.39 16.29
N VAL A 103 -5.82 5.48 17.24
CA VAL A 103 -5.63 5.74 18.67
C VAL A 103 -4.27 5.20 19.11
N LEU A 104 -3.35 6.13 19.34
CA LEU A 104 -1.94 5.87 19.68
C LEU A 104 -1.66 5.85 21.19
N VAL A 105 -2.59 6.36 21.99
CA VAL A 105 -2.45 6.48 23.44
C VAL A 105 -3.09 5.27 24.11
N VAL A 106 -2.27 4.45 24.79
CA VAL A 106 -2.70 3.21 25.43
C VAL A 106 -2.18 3.08 26.85
N GLU A 107 -2.90 2.32 27.66
CA GLU A 107 -2.47 1.91 29.00
C GLU A 107 -1.60 0.65 28.88
N ASN A 108 -0.39 0.69 29.44
CA ASN A 108 0.50 -0.48 29.49
C ASN A 108 0.14 -1.40 30.67
N GLU A 109 0.83 -2.54 30.78
CA GLU A 109 0.62 -3.53 31.87
C GLU A 109 0.85 -2.94 33.28
N ASN A 110 1.59 -1.85 33.38
CA ASN A 110 1.88 -1.16 34.64
C ASN A 110 0.83 -0.10 35.00
N GLY A 111 -0.21 0.09 34.17
CA GLY A 111 -1.23 1.13 34.35
C GLY A 111 -0.76 2.53 33.96
N GLU A 112 0.35 2.66 33.24
CA GLU A 112 0.87 3.93 32.75
C GLU A 112 0.40 4.19 31.32
N LEU A 113 0.16 5.47 31.03
CA LEU A 113 -0.24 5.90 29.70
C LEU A 113 1.00 6.06 28.82
N VAL A 114 1.07 5.30 27.73
CA VAL A 114 2.21 5.26 26.80
C VAL A 114 1.74 5.44 25.36
N ARG A 115 2.70 5.82 24.50
CA ARG A 115 2.51 5.84 23.06
C ARG A 115 2.79 4.44 22.48
N GLU A 116 1.86 3.92 21.68
CA GLU A 116 2.06 2.71 20.90
C GLU A 116 2.61 3.07 19.49
N PHE A 117 3.79 2.55 19.15
CA PHE A 117 4.47 2.86 17.88
C PHE A 117 4.09 1.94 16.72
N MET A 118 3.44 0.81 17.01
CA MET A 118 3.06 -0.17 15.99
C MET A 118 1.56 -0.08 15.70
N PRO A 119 1.14 -0.08 14.42
CA PRO A 119 -0.24 -0.40 14.08
C PRO A 119 -0.59 -1.73 14.74
N ALA A 120 -1.77 -1.80 15.37
CA ALA A 120 -2.21 -3.00 16.07
C ALA A 120 -1.98 -4.24 15.21
N HIS A 121 -1.60 -5.37 15.83
CA HIS A 121 -1.43 -6.66 15.14
C HIS A 121 -2.54 -6.86 14.10
N THR A 122 -2.21 -7.39 12.91
CA THR A 122 -3.15 -7.59 11.79
C THR A 122 -4.48 -8.21 12.22
N ASP A 123 -4.44 -9.08 13.23
CA ASP A 123 -5.61 -9.69 13.87
C ASP A 123 -6.53 -8.69 14.62
N THR A 124 -5.97 -7.73 15.38
CA THR A 124 -6.76 -6.69 16.07
C THR A 124 -7.41 -5.74 15.06
N LEU A 125 -6.72 -5.40 13.97
CA LEU A 125 -7.28 -4.56 12.90
C LEU A 125 -8.45 -5.26 12.19
N SER A 126 -8.28 -6.55 11.84
CA SER A 126 -9.34 -7.38 11.25
C SER A 126 -10.56 -7.47 12.18
N MET A 127 -10.30 -7.65 13.49
CA MET A 127 -11.35 -7.67 14.50
C MET A 127 -12.09 -6.34 14.59
N PHE A 128 -11.38 -5.21 14.58
CA PHE A 128 -11.99 -3.88 14.56
C PHE A 128 -12.90 -3.69 13.34
N GLN A 129 -12.43 -4.05 12.15
CA GLN A 129 -13.20 -3.97 10.90
C GLN A 129 -14.48 -4.82 10.99
N THR A 130 -14.37 -6.04 11.51
CA THR A 130 -15.52 -6.94 11.68
C THR A 130 -16.54 -6.39 12.69
N MET A 131 -16.08 -5.82 13.81
CA MET A 131 -16.94 -5.15 14.80
C MET A 131 -17.62 -3.91 14.23
N GLN A 132 -16.87 -3.09 13.50
CA GLN A 132 -17.37 -1.90 12.83
C GLN A 132 -18.47 -2.25 11.83
N GLU A 133 -18.23 -3.20 10.94
CA GLU A 133 -19.23 -3.64 9.95
C GLU A 133 -20.51 -4.12 10.63
N THR A 134 -20.38 -4.98 11.65
CA THR A 134 -21.53 -5.49 12.42
C THR A 134 -22.33 -4.35 13.06
N LEU A 135 -21.64 -3.41 13.72
CA LEU A 135 -22.30 -2.27 14.37
C LEU A 135 -22.93 -1.31 13.35
N VAL A 136 -22.33 -1.15 12.17
CA VAL A 136 -22.89 -0.37 11.05
C VAL A 136 -24.21 -0.98 10.57
N TYR A 137 -24.28 -2.31 10.36
CA TYR A 137 -25.52 -2.98 9.99
C TYR A 137 -26.61 -2.77 11.05
N LEU A 138 -26.28 -2.97 12.33
CA LEU A 138 -27.21 -2.75 13.43
C LEU A 138 -27.68 -1.30 13.53
N THR A 139 -26.80 -0.33 13.25
CA THR A 139 -27.15 1.09 13.27
C THR A 139 -28.07 1.44 12.10
N ARG A 140 -27.84 0.89 10.90
CA ARG A 140 -28.72 1.11 9.75
C ARG A 140 -30.10 0.49 9.93
N LEU A 141 -30.20 -0.63 10.65
CA LEU A 141 -31.48 -1.27 10.97
C LEU A 141 -32.33 -0.41 11.91
N ASP A 142 -31.70 0.20 12.92
CA ASP A 142 -32.34 1.10 13.87
C ASP A 142 -31.28 2.04 14.50
N PHE A 143 -31.19 3.24 13.94
CA PHE A 143 -30.23 4.24 14.41
C PHE A 143 -30.71 4.95 15.66
N ASP A 144 -32.03 5.01 15.92
CA ASP A 144 -32.58 5.68 17.09
C ASP A 144 -32.24 4.92 18.37
N SER A 145 -32.41 3.59 18.35
CA SER A 145 -31.97 2.74 19.47
C SER A 145 -30.46 2.83 19.68
N THR A 146 -29.67 2.78 18.60
CA THR A 146 -28.21 2.88 18.70
C THR A 146 -27.77 4.22 19.31
N LYS A 147 -28.35 5.32 18.81
CA LYS A 147 -28.14 6.69 19.32
C LYS A 147 -28.50 6.78 20.80
N SER A 148 -29.67 6.28 21.21
CA SER A 148 -30.10 6.30 22.61
C SER A 148 -29.13 5.53 23.50
N ILE A 149 -28.76 4.29 23.11
CA ILE A 149 -27.84 3.44 23.89
C ILE A 149 -26.50 4.14 24.09
N MET A 150 -25.90 4.69 23.03
CA MET A 150 -24.60 5.37 23.12
C MET A 150 -24.67 6.64 24.00
N VAL A 151 -25.74 7.43 23.87
CA VAL A 151 -25.93 8.64 24.69
C VAL A 151 -26.16 8.27 26.16
N ASP A 152 -26.96 7.24 26.45
CA ASP A 152 -27.21 6.76 27.80
C ASP A 152 -25.91 6.26 28.45
N MET A 153 -25.14 5.44 27.72
CA MET A 153 -23.83 4.96 28.19
C MET A 153 -22.85 6.12 28.43
N LEU A 154 -22.82 7.11 27.54
CA LEU A 154 -21.95 8.28 27.70
C LEU A 154 -22.36 9.12 28.91
N SER A 155 -23.67 9.33 29.10
CA SER A 155 -24.19 10.04 30.27
C SER A 155 -23.82 9.32 31.58
N ALA A 156 -23.89 7.99 31.60
CA ALA A 156 -23.49 7.19 32.76
C ALA A 156 -21.99 7.28 33.06
N VAL A 157 -21.14 7.37 32.02
CA VAL A 157 -19.70 7.62 32.19
C VAL A 157 -19.45 8.99 32.78
N VAL A 158 -20.08 10.05 32.25
CA VAL A 158 -19.87 11.43 32.71
C VAL A 158 -20.38 11.66 34.13
N LEU A 159 -21.51 11.04 34.51
CA LEU A 159 -22.09 11.17 35.85
C LEU A 159 -21.37 10.31 36.90
N SER A 160 -20.58 9.32 36.48
CA SER A 160 -19.87 8.43 37.39
C SER A 160 -18.61 9.09 37.96
N PRO A 161 -18.45 9.18 39.30
CA PRO A 161 -17.23 9.71 39.91
C PRO A 161 -16.01 8.78 39.70
N ASN A 162 -16.25 7.50 39.42
CA ASN A 162 -15.23 6.45 39.22
C ASN A 162 -15.33 5.86 37.81
N TRP A 163 -15.40 6.72 36.79
CA TRP A 163 -15.31 6.25 35.40
C TRP A 163 -13.93 5.64 35.13
N THR A 164 -13.86 4.69 34.20
CA THR A 164 -12.62 4.01 33.81
C THR A 164 -12.24 4.35 32.37
N TRP A 165 -10.94 4.36 32.07
CA TRP A 165 -10.43 4.63 30.72
C TRP A 165 -11.05 3.68 29.70
N GLN A 166 -11.10 2.39 30.02
CA GLN A 166 -11.68 1.36 29.15
C GLN A 166 -13.13 1.67 28.75
N ARG A 167 -14.00 2.07 29.70
CA ARG A 167 -15.42 2.36 29.40
C ARG A 167 -15.59 3.57 28.48
N LEU A 168 -14.77 4.61 28.67
CA LEU A 168 -14.78 5.78 27.81
C LEU A 168 -14.25 5.44 26.41
N ASN A 169 -13.13 4.71 26.37
CA ASN A 169 -12.44 4.31 25.15
C ASN A 169 -13.34 3.48 24.24
N THR A 170 -13.85 2.34 24.72
CA THR A 170 -14.66 1.42 23.90
C THR A 170 -15.92 2.11 23.36
N LEU A 171 -16.54 2.97 24.18
CA LEU A 171 -17.67 3.79 23.77
C LEU A 171 -17.31 4.80 22.67
N CYS A 172 -16.22 5.56 22.83
CA CYS A 172 -15.82 6.56 21.84
C CYS A 172 -15.32 5.91 20.54
N TRP A 173 -14.67 4.75 20.63
CA TRP A 173 -14.30 3.95 19.47
C TRP A 173 -15.55 3.48 18.71
N ALA A 174 -16.57 3.00 19.41
CA ALA A 174 -17.83 2.60 18.81
C ALA A 174 -18.58 3.79 18.20
N ILE A 175 -18.57 4.96 18.85
CA ILE A 175 -19.14 6.20 18.31
C ILE A 175 -18.43 6.58 17.01
N GLY A 176 -17.10 6.54 16.95
CA GLY A 176 -16.38 6.84 15.69
C GLY A 176 -16.64 5.80 14.60
N ALA A 177 -16.76 4.52 14.97
CA ALA A 177 -16.96 3.41 14.04
C ALA A 177 -18.26 3.51 13.22
N ILE A 178 -19.31 4.13 13.75
CA ILE A 178 -20.62 4.28 13.10
C ILE A 178 -20.77 5.54 12.23
N SER A 179 -19.68 6.25 11.96
CA SER A 179 -19.71 7.47 11.15
C SER A 179 -20.39 7.26 9.78
N GLY A 180 -21.29 8.17 9.41
CA GLY A 180 -22.00 8.13 8.12
C GLY A 180 -23.17 7.14 8.04
N THR A 181 -23.51 6.44 9.13
CA THR A 181 -24.66 5.51 9.16
C THR A 181 -26.00 6.20 9.37
N MET A 182 -26.00 7.41 9.94
CA MET A 182 -27.20 8.19 10.25
C MET A 182 -27.50 9.23 9.16
N PRO A 183 -28.78 9.63 9.00
CA PRO A 183 -29.12 10.85 8.26
C PRO A 183 -28.37 12.07 8.80
N ILE A 184 -28.07 13.05 7.94
CA ILE A 184 -27.24 14.22 8.27
C ILE A 184 -27.77 14.97 9.50
N THR A 185 -29.08 15.20 9.56
CA THR A 185 -29.74 15.94 10.65
C THR A 185 -29.66 15.21 11.99
N GLU A 186 -29.78 13.89 11.97
CA GLU A 186 -29.70 13.05 13.17
C GLU A 186 -28.27 12.90 13.66
N GLU A 187 -27.32 12.71 12.73
CA GLU A 187 -25.89 12.68 13.03
C GLU A 187 -25.43 13.99 13.68
N GLU A 188 -25.88 15.13 13.16
CA GLU A 188 -25.59 16.44 13.73
C GLU A 188 -26.05 16.55 15.19
N GLN A 189 -27.32 16.23 15.46
CA GLN A 189 -27.87 16.30 16.83
C GLN A 189 -27.17 15.33 17.79
N PHE A 190 -26.82 14.14 17.30
CA PHE A 190 -26.06 13.15 18.04
C PHE A 190 -24.67 13.66 18.40
N LEU A 191 -23.91 14.16 17.43
CA LEU A 191 -22.55 14.64 17.64
C LEU A 191 -22.47 15.85 18.55
N VAL A 192 -23.39 16.81 18.43
CA VAL A 192 -23.44 17.96 19.34
C VAL A 192 -23.59 17.50 20.79
N LYS A 193 -24.42 16.48 21.06
CA LYS A 193 -24.57 15.90 22.40
C LYS A 193 -23.30 15.17 22.85
N VAL A 194 -22.75 14.28 22.02
CA VAL A 194 -21.53 13.52 22.33
C VAL A 194 -20.38 14.44 22.68
N ILE A 195 -20.09 15.41 21.82
CA ILE A 195 -18.96 16.32 21.99
C ILE A 195 -19.15 17.20 23.22
N LYS A 196 -20.36 17.67 23.50
CA LYS A 196 -20.66 18.44 24.73
C LYS A 196 -20.37 17.61 25.98
N TYR A 197 -20.75 16.33 25.99
CA TYR A 197 -20.44 15.43 27.11
C TYR A 197 -18.93 15.18 27.25
N LEU A 198 -18.22 14.94 26.14
CA LEU A 198 -16.77 14.70 26.17
C LEU A 198 -15.98 15.94 26.61
N LEU A 199 -16.34 17.13 26.13
CA LEU A 199 -15.73 18.39 26.59
C LEU A 199 -16.01 18.64 28.08
N GLY A 200 -17.25 18.41 28.52
CA GLY A 200 -17.61 18.50 29.94
C GLY A 200 -16.81 17.53 30.81
N LEU A 201 -16.57 16.29 30.33
CA LEU A 201 -15.71 15.32 31.01
C LEU A 201 -14.25 15.77 31.02
N CYS A 202 -13.77 16.38 29.93
CA CYS A 202 -12.39 16.89 29.82
C CYS A 202 -12.11 17.99 30.86
N ASP A 203 -13.09 18.87 31.11
CA ASP A 203 -13.00 19.93 32.12
C ASP A 203 -13.02 19.38 33.55
N GLN A 204 -13.79 18.31 33.79
CA GLN A 204 -13.90 17.65 35.10
C GLN A 204 -12.73 16.71 35.41
N ALA A 205 -12.09 16.15 34.37
CA ALA A 205 -11.00 15.20 34.49
C ALA A 205 -9.78 15.82 35.20
N LYS A 206 -9.41 15.22 36.34
CA LYS A 206 -8.20 15.59 37.11
C LYS A 206 -7.03 14.70 36.73
N GLY A 207 -5.85 15.29 36.61
CA GLY A 207 -4.61 14.57 36.30
C GLY A 207 -4.33 14.47 34.80
N LYS A 208 -3.04 14.44 34.45
CA LYS A 208 -2.57 14.45 33.05
C LYS A 208 -3.04 13.22 32.27
N SER A 209 -2.97 12.02 32.85
CA SER A 209 -3.38 10.78 32.18
C SER A 209 -4.86 10.77 31.82
N ASN A 210 -5.73 11.21 32.75
CA ASN A 210 -7.16 11.30 32.50
C ASN A 210 -7.48 12.30 31.37
N LYS A 211 -6.82 13.48 31.37
CA LYS A 211 -6.99 14.46 30.29
C LYS A 211 -6.51 13.94 28.95
N ALA A 212 -5.38 13.23 28.92
CA ALA A 212 -4.85 12.63 27.69
C ALA A 212 -5.80 11.57 27.11
N VAL A 213 -6.43 10.73 27.97
CA VAL A 213 -7.42 9.74 27.54
C VAL A 213 -8.70 10.42 27.02
N VAL A 214 -9.20 11.48 27.67
CA VAL A 214 -10.37 12.19 27.16
C VAL A 214 -10.05 12.91 25.85
N ALA A 215 -8.89 13.55 25.75
CA ALA A 215 -8.43 14.22 24.53
C ALA A 215 -8.26 13.24 23.37
N SER A 216 -7.66 12.06 23.59
CA SER A 216 -7.51 11.04 22.54
C SER A 216 -8.85 10.59 21.97
N ASN A 217 -9.85 10.41 22.84
CA ASN A 217 -11.20 10.05 22.42
C ASN A 217 -11.92 11.19 21.68
N ILE A 218 -11.79 12.44 22.14
CA ILE A 218 -12.32 13.60 21.42
C ILE A 218 -11.71 13.68 20.02
N MET A 219 -10.37 13.60 19.92
CA MET A 219 -9.63 13.67 18.66
C MET A 219 -10.05 12.55 17.71
N TYR A 220 -10.16 11.32 18.20
CA TYR A 220 -10.65 10.19 17.41
C TYR A 220 -12.06 10.46 16.87
N VAL A 221 -13.02 10.79 17.74
CA VAL A 221 -14.41 11.03 17.35
C VAL A 221 -14.49 12.16 16.32
N VAL A 222 -13.94 13.35 16.59
CA VAL A 222 -14.02 14.46 15.63
C VAL A 222 -13.35 14.13 14.29
N GLY A 223 -12.25 13.37 14.31
CA GLY A 223 -11.56 12.90 13.12
C GLY A 223 -12.36 11.92 12.26
N GLN A 224 -13.36 11.22 12.81
CA GLN A 224 -14.23 10.32 12.05
C GLN A 224 -15.42 11.02 11.38
N TYR A 225 -15.76 12.26 11.74
CA TYR A 225 -17.00 12.93 11.30
C TYR A 225 -16.77 14.19 10.44
N PRO A 226 -16.10 14.08 9.27
CA PRO A 226 -15.84 15.24 8.40
C PRO A 226 -17.09 15.88 7.83
N ARG A 227 -18.17 15.12 7.64
CA ARG A 227 -19.44 15.64 7.10
C ARG A 227 -20.02 16.71 8.02
N PHE A 228 -20.02 16.45 9.32
CA PHE A 228 -20.40 17.40 10.35
C PHE A 228 -19.45 18.61 10.38
N LEU A 229 -18.14 18.37 10.40
CA LEU A 229 -17.15 19.46 10.42
C LEU A 229 -17.27 20.42 9.22
N LYS A 230 -17.58 19.89 8.03
CA LYS A 230 -17.79 20.71 6.81
C LYS A 230 -19.01 21.63 6.91
N ALA A 231 -20.08 21.18 7.56
CA ALA A 231 -21.31 21.94 7.71
C ALA A 231 -21.20 23.01 8.82
N HIS A 232 -20.31 22.82 9.80
CA HIS A 232 -20.24 23.62 11.02
C HIS A 232 -18.88 24.32 11.17
N TRP A 233 -18.66 25.41 10.43
CA TRP A 233 -17.37 26.14 10.42
C TRP A 233 -16.87 26.55 11.81
N ASN A 234 -17.72 27.19 12.62
CA ASN A 234 -17.35 27.63 13.96
C ASN A 234 -16.88 26.47 14.84
N PHE A 235 -17.43 25.28 14.61
CA PHE A 235 -17.02 24.08 15.32
C PHE A 235 -15.67 23.58 14.80
N LEU A 236 -15.50 23.48 13.47
CA LEU A 236 -14.25 23.08 12.84
C LEU A 236 -13.07 23.98 13.26
N SER A 237 -13.25 25.30 13.27
CA SER A 237 -12.18 26.23 13.65
C SER A 237 -11.78 26.10 15.12
N VAL A 238 -12.73 25.84 16.02
CA VAL A 238 -12.47 25.58 17.44
C VAL A 238 -11.74 24.25 17.63
N VAL A 239 -12.15 23.19 16.94
CA VAL A 239 -11.47 21.89 17.00
C VAL A 239 -10.02 22.02 16.56
N VAL A 240 -9.75 22.71 15.44
CA VAL A 240 -8.38 22.88 14.95
C VAL A 240 -7.52 23.69 15.92
N LYS A 241 -8.07 24.77 16.52
CA LYS A 241 -7.37 25.50 17.59
C LYS A 241 -7.04 24.61 18.79
N LYS A 242 -7.96 23.72 19.18
CA LYS A 242 -7.71 22.73 20.25
C LYS A 242 -6.65 21.70 19.88
N LEU A 243 -6.61 21.25 18.63
CA LEU A 243 -5.51 20.38 18.16
C LEU A 243 -4.16 21.10 18.27
N PHE A 244 -4.10 22.39 17.96
CA PHE A 244 -2.87 23.18 18.14
C PHE A 244 -2.49 23.32 19.62
N GLU A 245 -3.45 23.50 20.53
CA GLU A 245 -3.16 23.45 21.97
C GLU A 245 -2.59 22.08 22.40
N PHE A 246 -3.15 20.98 21.89
CA PHE A 246 -2.67 19.63 22.19
C PHE A 246 -1.30 19.30 21.58
N MET A 247 -0.88 20.01 20.53
CA MET A 247 0.49 19.93 20.00
C MET A 247 1.54 20.43 21.01
N HIS A 248 1.14 21.23 22.00
CA HIS A 248 1.99 21.71 23.10
C HIS A 248 1.90 20.85 24.37
N GLU A 249 1.14 19.75 24.36
CA GLU A 249 1.04 18.87 25.52
C GLU A 249 2.28 18.00 25.71
N SER A 250 2.65 17.75 26.97
CA SER A 250 3.89 17.04 27.32
C SER A 250 3.87 15.53 26.99
N HIS A 251 2.73 14.96 26.63
CA HIS A 251 2.59 13.52 26.37
C HIS A 251 2.75 13.24 24.86
N GLU A 252 3.81 12.54 24.47
CA GLU A 252 4.14 12.31 23.04
C GLU A 252 2.97 11.73 22.23
N GLY A 253 2.27 10.72 22.77
CA GLY A 253 1.12 10.14 22.06
C GLY A 253 -0.04 11.10 21.82
N VAL A 254 -0.19 12.16 22.63
CA VAL A 254 -1.21 13.21 22.41
C VAL A 254 -0.78 14.13 21.28
N GLN A 255 0.49 14.50 21.22
CA GLN A 255 1.04 15.32 20.13
C GLN A 255 0.91 14.60 18.78
N ASP A 256 1.27 13.31 18.71
CA ASP A 256 1.14 12.52 17.47
C ASP A 256 -0.32 12.41 17.03
N MET A 257 -1.22 12.05 17.95
CA MET A 257 -2.65 11.99 17.64
C MET A 257 -3.19 13.35 17.18
N SER A 258 -2.68 14.46 17.73
CA SER A 258 -3.10 15.81 17.32
C SER A 258 -2.66 16.12 15.89
N CYS A 259 -1.42 15.80 15.54
CA CYS A 259 -0.90 15.95 14.18
C CYS A 259 -1.63 15.06 13.17
N ASP A 260 -1.88 13.79 13.50
CA ASP A 260 -2.56 12.84 12.62
C ASP A 260 -4.04 13.20 12.44
N THR A 261 -4.72 13.60 13.51
CA THR A 261 -6.10 14.10 13.46
C THR A 261 -6.17 15.39 12.64
N PHE A 262 -5.22 16.30 12.83
CA PHE A 262 -5.13 17.52 12.04
C PHE A 262 -4.91 17.21 10.55
N LEU A 263 -4.04 16.27 10.20
CA LEU A 263 -3.84 15.80 8.82
C LEU A 263 -5.11 15.20 8.23
N LYS A 264 -5.82 14.34 8.97
CA LYS A 264 -7.08 13.72 8.53
C LYS A 264 -8.16 14.78 8.26
N ILE A 265 -8.35 15.73 9.19
CA ILE A 265 -9.28 16.85 9.02
C ILE A 265 -8.87 17.72 7.84
N SER A 266 -7.59 18.01 7.67
CA SER A 266 -7.07 18.84 6.58
C SER A 266 -7.32 18.20 5.22
N LYS A 267 -7.09 16.88 5.08
CA LYS A 267 -7.41 16.11 3.87
C LYS A 267 -8.90 16.17 3.54
N GLN A 268 -9.75 15.95 4.55
CA GLN A 268 -11.19 15.81 4.33
C GLN A 268 -11.90 17.17 4.18
N CYS A 269 -11.46 18.21 4.88
CA CYS A 269 -12.08 19.53 4.96
C CYS A 269 -11.27 20.66 4.29
N ALA A 270 -10.28 20.31 3.45
CA ALA A 270 -9.31 21.24 2.83
C ALA A 270 -9.93 22.56 2.32
N ARG A 271 -11.02 22.45 1.55
CA ARG A 271 -11.70 23.60 0.93
C ARG A 271 -12.20 24.62 1.97
N SER A 272 -12.66 24.16 3.14
CA SER A 272 -13.14 25.05 4.20
C SER A 272 -12.05 25.96 4.75
N PHE A 273 -10.77 25.58 4.67
CA PHE A 273 -9.66 26.38 5.21
C PHE A 273 -9.18 27.50 4.28
N VAL A 274 -9.48 27.39 2.98
CA VAL A 274 -9.11 28.36 1.95
C VAL A 274 -10.26 29.30 1.54
N THR A 275 -11.46 29.04 2.04
CA THR A 275 -12.63 29.92 1.88
C THR A 275 -12.75 30.91 3.04
N ILE A 276 -13.26 32.11 2.75
CA ILE A 276 -13.64 33.07 3.79
C ILE A 276 -15.01 32.69 4.34
N HIS A 277 -15.12 32.57 5.67
CA HIS A 277 -16.37 32.27 6.36
C HIS A 277 -16.98 33.51 7.01
N VAL A 278 -18.27 33.42 7.36
CA VAL A 278 -19.00 34.54 7.98
C VAL A 278 -18.34 34.92 9.31
N GLY A 279 -17.98 36.18 9.45
CA GLY A 279 -17.31 36.71 10.66
C GLY A 279 -15.78 36.67 10.61
N GLU A 280 -15.19 36.07 9.56
CA GLU A 280 -13.73 36.02 9.37
C GLU A 280 -13.28 37.05 8.32
N SER A 281 -12.13 37.70 8.52
CA SER A 281 -11.58 38.69 7.59
C SER A 281 -10.72 38.09 6.47
N HIS A 282 -10.14 36.92 6.71
CA HIS A 282 -9.28 36.21 5.76
C HIS A 282 -9.50 34.69 5.88
N PRO A 283 -9.09 33.89 4.88
CA PRO A 283 -9.11 32.44 5.01
C PRO A 283 -8.31 31.97 6.22
N PHE A 284 -8.76 30.89 6.87
CA PHE A 284 -8.13 30.39 8.10
C PHE A 284 -6.69 29.91 7.88
N VAL A 285 -6.37 29.40 6.69
CA VAL A 285 -5.01 29.00 6.31
C VAL A 285 -4.00 30.15 6.49
N ASN A 286 -4.40 31.41 6.28
CA ASN A 286 -3.51 32.56 6.48
C ASN A 286 -3.13 32.75 7.95
N GLY A 287 -4.07 32.50 8.88
CA GLY A 287 -3.77 32.52 10.32
C GLY A 287 -2.88 31.36 10.77
N ILE A 288 -3.08 30.17 10.19
CA ILE A 288 -2.18 29.02 10.43
C ILE A 288 -0.75 29.38 10.01
N LEU A 289 -0.58 30.02 8.84
CA LEU A 289 0.73 30.37 8.30
C LEU A 289 1.40 31.51 9.09
N SER A 290 0.64 32.49 9.61
CA SER A 290 1.20 33.55 10.45
C SER A 290 1.70 33.02 11.79
N ASP A 291 0.96 32.08 12.38
CA ASP A 291 1.27 31.53 13.71
C ASP A 291 2.12 30.26 13.63
N LEU A 292 2.55 29.87 12.42
CA LEU A 292 3.22 28.59 12.12
C LEU A 292 4.37 28.29 13.09
N ARG A 293 5.25 29.27 13.36
CA ARG A 293 6.40 29.10 14.25
C ARG A 293 5.99 28.78 15.68
N ILE A 294 4.90 29.37 16.15
CA ILE A 294 4.37 29.14 17.51
C ILE A 294 3.79 27.74 17.55
N THR A 295 2.89 27.40 16.62
CA THR A 295 2.18 26.12 16.59
C THR A 295 3.11 24.89 16.57
N ILE A 296 4.25 24.97 15.87
CA ILE A 296 5.16 23.83 15.71
C ILE A 296 6.33 23.81 16.72
N SER A 297 6.39 24.73 17.70
CA SER A 297 7.59 24.95 18.51
C SER A 297 8.01 23.73 19.35
N ASP A 298 7.03 22.96 19.81
CA ASP A 298 7.23 21.83 20.73
C ASP A 298 7.11 20.47 20.03
N LEU A 299 6.94 20.48 18.71
CA LEU A 299 6.77 19.29 17.88
C LEU A 299 8.11 18.66 17.51
N GLN A 300 8.13 17.33 17.48
CA GLN A 300 9.24 16.56 16.95
C GLN A 300 9.31 16.63 15.42
N PRO A 301 10.47 16.38 14.79
CA PRO A 301 10.62 16.51 13.33
C PRO A 301 9.57 15.76 12.50
N GLN A 302 9.21 14.53 12.90
CA GLN A 302 8.18 13.73 12.22
C GLN A 302 6.77 14.34 12.34
N GLN A 303 6.47 14.98 13.47
CA GLN A 303 5.18 15.68 13.68
C GLN A 303 5.12 16.98 12.86
N VAL A 304 6.25 17.70 12.75
CA VAL A 304 6.36 18.87 11.87
C VAL A 304 6.17 18.44 10.40
N GLU A 305 6.76 17.31 9.99
CA GLU A 305 6.50 16.72 8.66
C GLU A 305 5.01 16.48 8.40
N THR A 306 4.30 15.82 9.33
CA THR A 306 2.85 15.60 9.26
C THR A 306 2.06 16.92 9.20
N PHE A 307 2.48 17.92 9.97
CA PHE A 307 1.85 19.25 9.96
C PHE A 307 1.97 19.95 8.60
N TYR A 308 3.16 19.91 7.99
CA TYR A 308 3.38 20.49 6.66
C TYR A 308 2.59 19.76 5.57
N GLU A 309 2.46 18.43 5.65
CA GLU A 309 1.58 17.66 4.78
C GLU A 309 0.11 18.12 4.92
N ALA A 310 -0.35 18.33 6.16
CA ALA A 310 -1.72 18.76 6.45
C ALA A 310 -2.04 20.14 5.83
N VAL A 311 -1.17 21.13 6.05
CA VAL A 311 -1.33 22.46 5.45
C VAL A 311 -1.19 22.39 3.93
N GLY A 312 -0.31 21.53 3.40
CA GLY A 312 -0.18 21.29 1.97
C GLY A 312 -1.50 20.87 1.31
N HIS A 313 -2.28 19.98 1.95
CA HIS A 313 -3.60 19.59 1.45
C HIS A 313 -4.61 20.73 1.43
N MET A 314 -4.55 21.65 2.40
CA MET A 314 -5.38 22.86 2.40
C MET A 314 -5.02 23.74 1.20
N ILE A 315 -3.73 24.00 0.99
CA ILE A 315 -3.23 24.82 -0.11
C ILE A 315 -3.59 24.20 -1.48
N ALA A 316 -3.53 22.88 -1.60
CA ALA A 316 -3.93 22.15 -2.81
C ALA A 316 -5.38 22.47 -3.24
N ALA A 317 -6.27 22.66 -2.25
CA ALA A 317 -7.69 22.96 -2.48
C ALA A 317 -7.99 24.43 -2.85
N GLN A 318 -6.99 25.32 -2.87
CA GLN A 318 -7.14 26.67 -3.41
C GLN A 318 -7.33 26.60 -4.93
N ASN A 319 -8.28 27.35 -5.48
CA ASN A 319 -8.53 27.36 -6.93
C ASN A 319 -7.75 28.45 -7.65
N ASP A 320 -7.54 29.60 -7.00
CA ASP A 320 -6.78 30.70 -7.60
C ASP A 320 -5.28 30.39 -7.59
N LEU A 321 -4.68 30.35 -8.78
CA LEU A 321 -3.28 29.94 -8.95
C LEU A 321 -2.31 30.91 -8.26
N LEU A 322 -2.51 32.22 -8.41
CA LEU A 322 -1.61 33.23 -7.82
C LEU A 322 -1.66 33.18 -6.29
N THR A 323 -2.85 33.08 -5.71
CA THR A 323 -3.03 32.91 -4.27
C THR A 323 -2.42 31.60 -3.79
N LYS A 324 -2.63 30.50 -4.51
CA LYS A 324 -2.02 29.20 -4.18
C LYS A 324 -0.50 29.31 -4.15
N GLN A 325 0.13 29.88 -5.17
CA GLN A 325 1.57 30.08 -5.21
C GLN A 325 2.06 30.95 -4.03
N GLY A 326 1.35 32.02 -3.68
CA GLY A 326 1.65 32.84 -2.50
C GLY A 326 1.58 32.06 -1.19
N LEU A 327 0.58 31.18 -1.03
CA LEU A 327 0.44 30.31 0.15
C LEU A 327 1.56 29.26 0.22
N ILE A 328 1.97 28.66 -0.90
CA ILE A 328 3.11 27.74 -0.95
C ILE A 328 4.38 28.44 -0.46
N MET A 329 4.63 29.66 -0.97
CA MET A 329 5.80 30.45 -0.57
C MET A 329 5.79 30.83 0.91
N SER A 330 4.60 31.09 1.46
CA SER A 330 4.41 31.39 2.89
C SER A 330 4.65 30.15 3.77
N LEU A 331 4.11 28.99 3.38
CA LEU A 331 4.36 27.72 4.09
C LEU A 331 5.85 27.37 4.11
N MET A 332 6.52 27.55 2.97
CA MET A 332 7.93 27.19 2.81
C MET A 332 8.90 28.27 3.31
N GLU A 333 8.43 29.36 3.93
CA GLU A 333 9.30 30.45 4.37
C GLU A 333 10.34 29.99 5.40
N LEU A 334 9.92 29.35 6.50
CA LEU A 334 10.83 28.89 7.56
C LEU A 334 11.85 27.86 7.03
N PRO A 335 11.47 26.81 6.28
CA PRO A 335 12.43 25.89 5.67
C PRO A 335 13.37 26.60 4.70
N ASN A 336 12.90 27.56 3.91
CA ASN A 336 13.71 28.32 2.97
C ASN A 336 14.76 29.20 3.66
N GLN A 337 14.41 29.81 4.80
CA GLN A 337 15.36 30.58 5.61
C GLN A 337 16.47 29.68 6.17
N LEU A 338 16.10 28.54 6.76
CA LEU A 338 17.04 27.54 7.27
C LEU A 338 17.93 26.96 6.18
N TRP A 339 17.36 26.63 5.02
CA TRP A 339 18.07 26.19 3.83
C TRP A 339 19.12 27.20 3.40
N THR A 340 18.70 28.46 3.20
CA THR A 340 19.57 29.53 2.74
C THR A 340 20.73 29.77 3.71
N HIS A 341 20.45 29.71 5.02
CA HIS A 341 21.48 29.82 6.06
C HIS A 341 22.51 28.68 5.97
N CYS A 342 22.06 27.44 5.86
CA CYS A 342 22.95 26.28 5.76
C CYS A 342 23.76 26.29 4.46
N ILE A 343 23.12 26.54 3.32
CA ILE A 343 23.78 26.59 2.01
C ILE A 343 24.83 27.71 1.95
N ARG A 344 24.57 28.88 2.55
CA ARG A 344 25.58 29.96 2.63
C ARG A 344 26.81 29.55 3.42
N LYS A 345 26.63 28.83 4.54
CA LYS A 345 27.77 28.29 5.30
C LYS A 345 28.59 27.32 4.46
N VAL A 346 27.93 26.36 3.82
CA VAL A 346 28.57 25.35 2.96
C VAL A 346 29.26 25.97 1.73
N ALA A 347 28.70 27.05 1.18
CA ALA A 347 29.30 27.77 0.05
C ALA A 347 30.59 28.50 0.44
N VAL A 348 30.73 28.94 1.69
CA VAL A 348 31.95 29.57 2.21
C VAL A 348 32.99 28.51 2.59
N ASP A 349 32.56 27.46 3.30
CA ASP A 349 33.42 26.34 3.69
C ASP A 349 32.68 25.01 3.54
N GLN A 350 33.12 24.18 2.60
CA GLN A 350 32.54 22.85 2.37
C GLN A 350 32.74 21.91 3.56
N ASN A 351 33.70 22.19 4.45
CA ASN A 351 33.89 21.39 5.67
C ASN A 351 32.71 21.50 6.65
N GLU A 352 31.85 22.52 6.51
CA GLU A 352 30.60 22.62 7.29
C GLU A 352 29.67 21.42 7.06
N LEU A 353 29.80 20.69 5.94
CA LEU A 353 29.07 19.44 5.71
C LEU A 353 29.55 18.29 6.62
N ARG A 354 30.66 18.45 7.34
CA ARG A 354 31.07 17.53 8.41
C ARG A 354 30.35 17.82 9.74
N ASN A 355 29.68 18.97 9.85
CA ASN A 355 28.89 19.31 11.02
C ASN A 355 27.55 18.57 11.00
N GLU A 356 27.32 17.77 12.04
CA GLU A 356 26.11 16.98 12.22
C GLU A 356 24.83 17.83 12.28
N GLU A 357 24.88 19.02 12.88
CA GLU A 357 23.73 19.92 12.96
C GLU A 357 23.33 20.44 11.57
N VAL A 358 24.31 20.82 10.75
CA VAL A 358 24.09 21.32 9.38
C VAL A 358 23.45 20.23 8.52
N LEU A 359 23.99 19.01 8.56
CA LEU A 359 23.41 17.87 7.82
C LEU A 359 21.98 17.55 8.28
N LYS A 360 21.73 17.57 9.60
CA LYS A 360 20.40 17.32 10.16
C LYS A 360 19.41 18.40 9.74
N SER A 361 19.80 19.67 9.77
CA SER A 361 18.96 20.78 9.31
C SER A 361 18.63 20.67 7.82
N LEU A 362 19.61 20.35 6.97
CA LEU A 362 19.39 20.15 5.53
C LEU A 362 18.44 18.98 5.25
N SER A 363 18.63 17.84 5.93
CA SER A 363 17.74 16.67 5.78
C SER A 363 16.32 16.99 6.21
N ASN A 364 16.14 17.66 7.37
CA ASN A 364 14.83 18.09 7.83
C ASN A 364 14.14 19.00 6.80
N VAL A 365 14.86 19.97 6.22
CA VAL A 365 14.29 20.84 5.18
C VAL A 365 13.84 20.04 3.95
N LEU A 366 14.65 19.10 3.46
CA LEU A 366 14.28 18.29 2.31
C LEU A 366 13.05 17.42 2.60
N ARG A 367 12.96 16.82 3.80
CA ARG A 367 11.77 16.04 4.20
C ARG A 367 10.51 16.89 4.27
N LEU A 368 10.58 18.12 4.77
CA LEU A 368 9.45 19.05 4.73
C LEU A 368 9.04 19.38 3.29
N ASN A 369 10.00 19.57 2.38
CA ASN A 369 9.69 19.76 0.95
C ASN A 369 9.02 18.51 0.36
N ILE A 370 9.47 17.29 0.68
CA ILE A 370 8.86 16.05 0.19
C ILE A 370 7.40 15.97 0.63
N ARG A 371 7.11 16.18 1.92
CA ARG A 371 5.75 16.13 2.49
C ARG A 371 4.83 17.19 1.91
N ALA A 372 5.32 18.44 1.81
CA ALA A 372 4.56 19.52 1.21
C ALA A 372 4.29 19.24 -0.28
N CYS A 373 5.29 18.75 -1.03
CA CYS A 373 5.14 18.38 -2.44
C CYS A 373 4.11 17.26 -2.64
N GLN A 374 4.13 16.22 -1.81
CA GLN A 374 3.17 15.11 -1.84
C GLN A 374 1.73 15.60 -1.67
N ALA A 375 1.51 16.55 -0.77
CA ALA A 375 0.19 17.07 -0.47
C ALA A 375 -0.32 18.11 -1.49
N ILE A 376 0.57 18.97 -2.00
CA ILE A 376 0.23 20.08 -2.91
C ILE A 376 0.10 19.63 -4.37
N GLY A 377 0.96 18.70 -4.82
CA GLY A 377 0.99 18.23 -6.20
C GLY A 377 1.73 19.16 -7.17
N HIS A 378 1.27 19.22 -8.43
CA HIS A 378 1.94 19.91 -9.54
C HIS A 378 2.39 21.34 -9.22
N GLU A 379 1.55 22.11 -8.54
CA GLU A 379 1.78 23.54 -8.25
C GLU A 379 2.94 23.81 -7.28
N PHE A 380 3.50 22.76 -6.67
CA PHE A 380 4.74 22.84 -5.90
C PHE A 380 5.95 23.24 -6.74
N VAL A 381 5.82 23.26 -8.08
CA VAL A 381 6.86 23.72 -9.02
C VAL A 381 7.47 25.08 -8.65
N VAL A 382 6.68 26.03 -8.11
CA VAL A 382 7.19 27.35 -7.70
C VAL A 382 8.25 27.25 -6.59
N GLN A 383 8.10 26.28 -5.69
CA GLN A 383 9.11 26.01 -4.66
C GLN A 383 10.31 25.27 -5.25
N ILE A 384 10.09 24.32 -6.17
CA ILE A 384 11.19 23.63 -6.88
C ILE A 384 12.05 24.63 -7.64
N ASP A 385 11.44 25.55 -8.41
CA ASP A 385 12.14 26.61 -9.15
C ASP A 385 13.08 27.42 -8.24
N LYS A 386 12.68 27.66 -6.98
CA LYS A 386 13.48 28.42 -6.01
C LYS A 386 14.69 27.67 -5.48
N VAL A 387 14.56 26.37 -5.19
CA VAL A 387 15.60 25.61 -4.47
C VAL A 387 16.44 24.70 -5.37
N PHE A 388 15.97 24.37 -6.58
CA PHE A 388 16.56 23.32 -7.43
C PHE A 388 18.06 23.51 -7.71
N SER A 389 18.49 24.68 -8.16
CA SER A 389 19.89 24.95 -8.50
C SER A 389 20.84 24.73 -7.30
N GLN A 390 20.41 25.17 -6.11
CA GLN A 390 21.18 24.99 -4.87
C GLN A 390 21.20 23.53 -4.43
N MET A 391 20.07 22.82 -4.57
CA MET A 391 19.99 21.38 -4.27
C MET A 391 20.91 20.56 -5.18
N LEU A 392 20.92 20.84 -6.48
CA LEU A 392 21.80 20.15 -7.44
C LEU A 392 23.27 20.42 -7.15
N THR A 393 23.61 21.67 -6.80
CA THR A 393 24.98 22.01 -6.39
C THR A 393 25.39 21.25 -5.13
N LEU A 394 24.51 21.19 -4.12
CA LEU A 394 24.75 20.42 -2.90
C LEU A 394 24.90 18.92 -3.19
N TYR A 395 24.06 18.34 -4.05
CA TYR A 395 24.15 16.95 -4.48
C TYR A 395 25.54 16.62 -5.03
N ASN A 396 26.05 17.47 -5.93
CA ASN A 396 27.38 17.30 -6.52
C ASN A 396 28.51 17.41 -5.48
N VAL A 397 28.42 18.37 -4.55
CA VAL A 397 29.42 18.51 -3.46
C VAL A 397 29.42 17.26 -2.57
N LEU A 398 28.25 16.77 -2.17
CA LEU A 398 28.12 15.55 -1.36
C LEU A 398 28.71 14.33 -2.08
N SER A 399 28.40 14.18 -3.37
CA SER A 399 28.96 13.13 -4.23
C SER A 399 30.48 13.15 -4.27
N ASN A 400 31.08 14.32 -4.49
CA ASN A 400 32.54 14.47 -4.53
C ASN A 400 33.17 14.12 -3.17
N MET A 401 32.60 14.61 -2.07
CA MET A 401 33.11 14.30 -0.72
C MET A 401 33.04 12.80 -0.39
N ILE A 402 31.96 12.12 -0.80
CA ILE A 402 31.81 10.67 -0.62
C ILE A 402 32.83 9.92 -1.49
N ALA A 403 33.03 10.35 -2.75
CA ALA A 403 33.98 9.75 -3.67
C ALA A 403 35.43 9.89 -3.18
N GLU A 404 35.84 11.10 -2.76
CA GLU A 404 37.17 11.36 -2.19
C GLU A 404 37.43 10.49 -0.95
N ALA A 405 36.44 10.38 -0.08
CA ALA A 405 36.56 9.54 1.12
C ALA A 405 36.64 8.05 0.79
N ALA A 406 35.86 7.58 -0.19
CA ALA A 406 35.91 6.20 -0.66
C ALA A 406 37.28 5.84 -1.25
N VAL A 407 37.93 6.77 -1.96
CA VAL A 407 39.30 6.60 -2.46
C VAL A 407 40.31 6.58 -1.30
N ALA A 408 40.15 7.45 -0.30
CA ALA A 408 41.08 7.57 0.82
C ALA A 408 41.01 6.42 1.83
N TYR A 409 39.80 5.94 2.15
CA TYR A 409 39.56 4.98 3.25
C TYR A 409 38.91 3.67 2.81
N GLY A 410 38.64 3.48 1.51
CA GLY A 410 37.99 2.28 0.98
C GLY A 410 36.56 2.08 1.49
N GLU A 411 36.12 0.82 1.57
CA GLU A 411 34.74 0.45 1.95
C GLU A 411 34.34 0.87 3.38
N VAL A 412 35.32 1.10 4.27
CA VAL A 412 35.05 1.51 5.66
C VAL A 412 34.31 2.86 5.70
N THR A 413 34.49 3.71 4.69
CA THR A 413 33.79 4.99 4.52
C THR A 413 32.28 4.87 4.69
N PHE A 414 31.67 3.85 4.06
CA PHE A 414 30.21 3.66 4.05
C PHE A 414 29.66 3.12 5.38
N ARG A 415 30.54 2.74 6.31
CA ARG A 415 30.17 2.36 7.68
C ARG A 415 30.16 3.54 8.64
N GLN A 416 30.81 4.66 8.27
CA GLN A 416 30.90 5.82 9.14
C GLN A 416 29.58 6.63 9.14
N PRO A 417 29.09 7.08 10.31
CA PRO A 417 27.82 7.82 10.41
C PRO A 417 27.75 9.07 9.54
N LEU A 418 28.87 9.80 9.38
CA LEU A 418 28.93 11.03 8.59
C LEU A 418 28.54 10.78 7.13
N TYR A 419 29.23 9.85 6.46
CA TYR A 419 29.00 9.56 5.04
C TYR A 419 27.65 8.89 4.79
N ARG A 420 27.14 8.11 5.75
CA ARG A 420 25.75 7.59 5.70
C ARG A 420 24.72 8.71 5.71
N ARG A 421 24.95 9.78 6.46
CA ARG A 421 24.05 10.96 6.48
C ARG A 421 24.18 11.80 5.23
N MET A 422 25.39 12.00 4.70
CA MET A 422 25.58 12.64 3.39
C MET A 422 24.84 11.86 2.29
N HIS A 423 24.95 10.53 2.32
CA HIS A 423 24.24 9.63 1.42
C HIS A 423 22.71 9.71 1.61
N SER A 424 22.22 9.71 2.84
CA SER A 424 20.79 9.95 3.15
C SER A 424 20.30 11.30 2.65
N LEU A 425 21.15 12.33 2.62
CA LEU A 425 20.77 13.65 2.11
C LEU A 425 20.65 13.66 0.58
N LYS A 426 21.52 12.91 -0.12
CA LYS A 426 21.35 12.62 -1.56
C LYS A 426 20.05 11.87 -1.82
N HIS A 427 19.74 10.87 -1.00
CA HIS A 427 18.48 10.12 -1.08
C HIS A 427 17.26 11.04 -0.93
N ASP A 428 17.22 11.91 0.09
CA ASP A 428 16.12 12.85 0.32
C ASP A 428 15.92 13.79 -0.89
N PHE A 429 17.01 14.26 -1.51
CA PHE A 429 16.95 15.06 -2.75
C PHE A 429 16.30 14.29 -3.91
N LEU A 430 16.73 13.05 -4.16
CA LEU A 430 16.18 12.21 -5.23
C LEU A 430 14.71 11.86 -4.96
N CYS A 431 14.34 11.63 -3.71
CA CYS A 431 12.96 11.36 -3.30
C CYS A 431 12.04 12.57 -3.56
N LEU A 432 12.53 13.80 -3.32
CA LEU A 432 11.83 15.03 -3.65
C LEU A 432 11.61 15.16 -5.16
N LEU A 433 12.66 14.97 -5.97
CA LEU A 433 12.54 15.03 -7.43
C LEU A 433 11.58 13.98 -7.97
N LYS A 434 11.71 12.73 -7.52
CA LYS A 434 10.82 11.62 -7.91
C LYS A 434 9.37 11.95 -7.59
N THR A 435 9.12 12.46 -6.39
CA THR A 435 7.78 12.85 -5.92
C THR A 435 7.19 13.96 -6.78
N TRP A 436 7.95 15.03 -7.02
CA TRP A 436 7.50 16.15 -7.84
C TRP A 436 7.22 15.71 -9.28
N ILE A 437 8.12 14.93 -9.89
CA ILE A 437 7.96 14.39 -11.24
C ILE A 437 6.69 13.54 -11.31
N GLY A 438 6.50 12.62 -10.37
CA GLY A 438 5.33 11.75 -10.32
C GLY A 438 3.99 12.49 -10.23
N LEU A 439 4.01 13.73 -9.71
CA LEU A 439 2.81 14.58 -9.54
C LEU A 439 2.71 15.71 -10.58
N SER A 440 3.72 15.84 -11.44
CA SER A 440 3.80 16.90 -12.45
C SER A 440 3.00 16.55 -13.71
N ASN A 441 2.39 17.54 -14.35
CA ASN A 441 1.59 17.37 -15.58
C ASN A 441 2.12 18.19 -16.77
N ASN A 442 3.24 18.90 -16.61
CA ASN A 442 3.81 19.79 -17.63
C ASN A 442 5.17 19.27 -18.14
N TRP A 443 5.10 18.35 -19.11
CA TRP A 443 6.29 17.76 -19.73
C TRP A 443 7.19 18.80 -20.40
N GLU A 444 6.60 19.78 -21.11
CA GLU A 444 7.39 20.72 -21.89
C GLU A 444 8.30 21.57 -21.00
N TYR A 445 7.74 22.03 -19.88
CA TYR A 445 8.51 22.77 -18.88
C TYR A 445 9.60 21.91 -18.23
N LEU A 446 9.27 20.67 -17.86
CA LEU A 446 10.25 19.72 -17.31
C LEU A 446 11.38 19.44 -18.30
N ARG A 447 11.05 19.15 -19.56
CA ARG A 447 12.00 18.82 -20.63
C ARG A 447 12.97 19.96 -20.89
N THR A 448 12.44 21.17 -21.06
CA THR A 448 13.24 22.35 -21.44
C THR A 448 14.07 22.90 -20.29
N THR A 449 13.55 22.82 -19.05
CA THR A 449 14.17 23.47 -17.89
C THR A 449 15.02 22.49 -17.08
N TYR A 450 14.53 21.26 -16.86
CA TYR A 450 15.06 20.37 -15.81
C TYR A 450 15.71 19.10 -16.34
N LEU A 451 15.20 18.49 -17.40
CA LEU A 451 15.58 17.13 -17.81
C LEU A 451 17.09 16.97 -17.99
N GLY A 452 17.74 17.90 -18.70
CA GLY A 452 19.21 17.87 -18.87
C GLY A 452 19.98 18.07 -17.57
N GLN A 453 19.49 18.94 -16.68
CA GLN A 453 20.11 19.22 -15.38
C GLN A 453 19.93 18.06 -14.37
N ILE A 454 18.87 17.26 -14.52
CA ILE A 454 18.61 16.07 -13.72
C ILE A 454 19.44 14.90 -14.27
N LEU A 455 19.31 14.58 -15.56
CA LEU A 455 19.93 13.39 -16.13
C LEU A 455 21.45 13.47 -16.12
N GLY A 456 22.07 14.56 -16.58
CA GLY A 456 23.54 14.62 -16.71
C GLY A 456 24.28 14.33 -15.40
N PRO A 457 24.20 15.21 -14.39
CA PRO A 457 24.93 15.06 -13.14
C PRO A 457 24.57 13.79 -12.36
N ILE A 458 23.29 13.40 -12.31
CA ILE A 458 22.84 12.25 -11.51
C ILE A 458 23.26 10.93 -12.16
N LEU A 459 23.18 10.81 -13.49
CA LEU A 459 23.61 9.60 -14.20
C LEU A 459 25.13 9.44 -14.14
N ASP A 460 25.89 10.52 -14.33
CA ASP A 460 27.36 10.50 -14.24
C ASP A 460 27.84 10.12 -12.83
N ASP A 461 27.22 10.70 -11.80
CA ASP A 461 27.45 10.35 -10.39
C ASP A 461 27.12 8.87 -10.12
N TYR A 462 25.95 8.39 -10.54
CA TYR A 462 25.56 7.01 -10.34
C TYR A 462 26.53 6.05 -11.02
N ARG A 463 26.94 6.34 -12.27
CA ARG A 463 27.86 5.49 -13.05
C ARG A 463 29.25 5.42 -12.41
N SER A 464 29.82 6.56 -12.02
CA SER A 464 31.18 6.67 -11.48
C SER A 464 31.32 6.25 -10.02
N SER A 465 30.23 6.27 -9.25
CA SER A 465 30.22 5.88 -7.84
C SER A 465 30.58 4.40 -7.60
N ALA A 466 31.30 4.11 -6.52
CA ALA A 466 31.54 2.74 -6.06
C ALA A 466 30.21 2.02 -5.73
N PRO A 467 30.12 0.67 -5.83
CA PRO A 467 28.86 -0.06 -5.60
C PRO A 467 28.10 0.31 -4.31
N PRO A 468 28.75 0.46 -3.14
CA PRO A 468 28.05 0.87 -1.91
C PRO A 468 27.58 2.34 -1.91
N ALA A 469 28.14 3.19 -2.77
CA ALA A 469 27.79 4.60 -2.90
C ALA A 469 26.64 4.84 -3.91
N LYS A 470 26.39 3.89 -4.82
CA LYS A 470 25.32 4.00 -5.82
C LYS A 470 23.97 4.07 -5.13
N GLU A 471 23.25 5.18 -5.31
CA GLU A 471 21.98 5.41 -4.65
C GLU A 471 20.82 4.72 -5.40
N PRO A 472 20.13 3.73 -4.80
CA PRO A 472 19.05 3.00 -5.47
C PRO A 472 17.84 3.87 -5.83
N GLU A 473 17.68 5.03 -5.18
CA GLU A 473 16.61 5.98 -5.50
C GLU A 473 16.76 6.62 -6.89
N VAL A 474 17.97 6.64 -7.47
CA VAL A 474 18.18 7.07 -8.86
C VAL A 474 17.34 6.22 -9.83
N LEU A 475 17.28 4.91 -9.60
CA LEU A 475 16.47 4.00 -10.43
C LEU A 475 14.97 4.27 -10.27
N GLN A 476 14.52 4.68 -9.07
CA GLN A 476 13.13 5.06 -8.82
C GLN A 476 12.77 6.43 -9.45
N LEU A 477 13.70 7.38 -9.44
CA LEU A 477 13.55 8.65 -10.15
C LEU A 477 13.38 8.43 -11.65
N LEU A 478 14.22 7.58 -12.25
CA LEU A 478 14.14 7.21 -13.67
C LEU A 478 12.83 6.47 -13.99
N LYS A 479 12.38 5.58 -13.09
CA LYS A 479 11.09 4.91 -13.20
C LYS A 479 9.94 5.93 -13.20
N ALA A 480 9.94 6.88 -12.27
CA ALA A 480 8.91 7.91 -12.19
C ALA A 480 8.85 8.76 -13.47
N LEU A 481 10.00 9.11 -14.05
CA LEU A 481 10.04 9.79 -15.35
C LEU A 481 9.38 8.96 -16.47
N CYS A 482 9.65 7.64 -16.50
CA CYS A 482 9.06 6.73 -17.49
C CYS A 482 7.55 6.55 -17.28
N ASP A 483 7.08 6.38 -16.04
CA ASP A 483 5.66 6.21 -15.73
C ASP A 483 4.86 7.48 -16.03
N THR A 484 5.40 8.67 -15.71
CA THR A 484 4.68 9.93 -15.88
C THR A 484 4.62 10.37 -17.34
N TYR A 485 5.70 10.20 -18.11
CA TYR A 485 5.81 10.79 -19.44
C TYR A 485 5.85 9.78 -20.59
N GLY A 486 6.03 8.50 -20.29
CA GLY A 486 6.01 7.41 -21.28
C GLY A 486 6.84 7.69 -22.52
N GLN A 487 6.22 7.60 -23.69
CA GLN A 487 6.92 7.76 -24.98
C GLN A 487 7.66 9.09 -25.16
N LEU A 488 7.31 10.13 -24.40
CA LEU A 488 7.96 11.44 -24.48
C LEU A 488 9.42 11.41 -24.00
N ILE A 489 9.79 10.47 -23.11
CA ILE A 489 11.18 10.31 -22.64
C ILE A 489 11.97 9.25 -23.44
N SER A 490 11.36 8.52 -24.37
CA SER A 490 11.99 7.41 -25.10
C SER A 490 13.36 7.77 -25.70
N ALA A 491 13.53 8.98 -26.24
CA ALA A 491 14.79 9.45 -26.82
C ALA A 491 15.96 9.58 -25.81
N SER A 492 15.67 9.67 -24.51
CA SER A 492 16.69 9.76 -23.44
C SER A 492 17.05 8.39 -22.84
N ILE A 493 16.26 7.35 -23.10
CA ILE A 493 16.45 6.02 -22.53
C ILE A 493 17.81 5.39 -22.89
N PRO A 494 18.37 5.53 -24.11
CA PRO A 494 19.69 5.00 -24.41
C PRO A 494 20.78 5.54 -23.47
N ILE A 495 20.78 6.86 -23.21
CA ILE A 495 21.73 7.50 -22.29
C ILE A 495 21.52 7.01 -20.85
N VAL A 496 20.27 6.80 -20.45
CA VAL A 496 19.93 6.24 -19.14
C VAL A 496 20.53 4.84 -18.99
N PHE A 497 20.32 3.95 -19.97
CA PHE A 497 20.83 2.58 -19.93
C PHE A 497 22.36 2.52 -19.96
N ASP A 498 23.01 3.34 -20.78
CA ASP A 498 24.48 3.43 -20.81
C ASP A 498 25.07 3.79 -19.43
N ALA A 499 24.35 4.57 -18.62
CA ALA A 499 24.79 4.97 -17.30
C ALA A 499 24.48 3.95 -16.19
N VAL A 500 23.27 3.37 -16.18
CA VAL A 500 22.80 2.57 -15.04
C VAL A 500 22.75 1.07 -15.29
N PHE A 501 22.70 0.59 -16.54
CA PHE A 501 22.35 -0.79 -16.83
C PHE A 501 23.47 -1.78 -16.45
N GLU A 502 24.61 -1.74 -17.14
CA GLU A 502 25.71 -2.70 -16.94
C GLU A 502 26.24 -2.63 -15.51
N CYS A 503 26.44 -1.44 -14.95
CA CYS A 503 27.01 -1.28 -13.61
C CYS A 503 26.07 -1.75 -12.49
N THR A 504 24.75 -1.66 -12.67
CA THR A 504 23.77 -2.20 -11.70
C THR A 504 23.63 -3.71 -11.86
N LEU A 505 23.64 -4.22 -13.09
CA LEU A 505 23.54 -5.65 -13.36
C LEU A 505 24.72 -6.41 -12.74
N ASP A 506 25.93 -5.88 -12.86
CA ASP A 506 27.13 -6.44 -12.22
C ASP A 506 27.00 -6.53 -10.69
N MET A 507 26.34 -5.56 -10.06
CA MET A 507 26.12 -5.56 -8.60
C MET A 507 25.13 -6.63 -8.16
N ILE A 508 24.02 -6.80 -8.89
CA ILE A 508 22.89 -7.62 -8.43
C ILE A 508 23.03 -9.11 -8.79
N THR A 509 23.91 -9.43 -9.76
CA THR A 509 24.12 -10.81 -10.26
C THR A 509 25.28 -11.54 -9.57
N LYS A 510 26.29 -10.83 -9.05
CA LYS A 510 27.45 -11.43 -8.36
C LYS A 510 27.11 -11.98 -6.98
N ASP A 511 26.26 -11.29 -6.22
CA ASP A 511 25.85 -11.68 -4.87
C ASP A 511 24.33 -11.57 -4.74
N LEU A 512 23.68 -12.73 -4.60
CA LEU A 512 22.22 -12.85 -4.47
C LEU A 512 21.68 -12.26 -3.15
N SER A 513 22.53 -12.13 -2.13
CA SER A 513 22.17 -11.56 -0.83
C SER A 513 22.40 -10.05 -0.75
N ALA A 514 23.34 -9.51 -1.52
CA ALA A 514 23.65 -8.09 -1.54
C ALA A 514 22.66 -7.27 -2.41
N TYR A 515 22.56 -5.98 -2.09
CA TYR A 515 21.82 -4.96 -2.85
C TYR A 515 20.36 -5.32 -3.23
N PRO A 516 19.52 -5.81 -2.28
CA PRO A 516 18.14 -6.18 -2.58
C PRO A 516 17.31 -4.99 -3.09
N THR A 517 17.55 -3.78 -2.57
CA THR A 517 16.85 -2.57 -2.99
C THR A 517 17.20 -2.19 -4.44
N HIS A 518 18.47 -2.25 -4.83
CA HIS A 518 18.88 -2.02 -6.22
C HIS A 518 18.26 -3.05 -7.16
N ARG A 519 18.24 -4.33 -6.77
CA ARG A 519 17.63 -5.40 -7.57
C ARG A 519 16.16 -5.13 -7.84
N ILE A 520 15.38 -4.82 -6.79
CA ILE A 520 13.96 -4.50 -6.92
C ILE A 520 13.76 -3.26 -7.80
N ASN A 521 14.53 -2.20 -7.57
CA ASN A 521 14.38 -0.94 -8.29
C ASN A 521 14.80 -1.04 -9.76
N PHE A 522 15.84 -1.83 -10.06
CA PHE A 522 16.31 -2.10 -11.42
C PHE A 522 15.23 -2.76 -12.26
N TYR A 523 14.61 -3.83 -11.75
CA TYR A 523 13.53 -4.50 -12.48
C TYR A 523 12.25 -3.67 -12.54
N ARG A 524 11.96 -2.83 -11.54
CA ARG A 524 10.87 -1.86 -11.63
C ARG A 524 11.10 -0.80 -12.72
N LEU A 525 12.33 -0.31 -12.88
CA LEU A 525 12.69 0.58 -13.97
C LEU A 525 12.52 -0.14 -15.32
N LEU A 526 13.07 -1.35 -15.45
CA LEU A 526 12.99 -2.12 -16.70
C LEU A 526 11.54 -2.45 -17.08
N ALA A 527 10.68 -2.76 -16.10
CA ALA A 527 9.24 -2.96 -16.30
C ALA A 527 8.50 -1.69 -16.74
N SER A 528 8.90 -0.53 -16.21
CA SER A 528 8.32 0.76 -16.62
C SER A 528 8.75 1.14 -18.04
N VAL A 529 10.03 0.94 -18.39
CA VAL A 529 10.53 1.17 -19.75
C VAL A 529 9.85 0.22 -20.74
N SER A 530 9.70 -1.06 -20.40
CA SER A 530 9.03 -2.03 -21.28
C SER A 530 7.55 -1.74 -21.48
N GLY A 531 6.85 -1.28 -20.45
CA GLY A 531 5.42 -0.96 -20.51
C GLY A 531 5.11 0.38 -21.19
N HIS A 532 5.91 1.42 -20.94
CA HIS A 532 5.57 2.79 -21.34
C HIS A 532 6.46 3.37 -22.45
N CYS A 533 7.66 2.84 -22.64
CA CYS A 533 8.70 3.38 -23.52
C CYS A 533 9.26 2.33 -24.49
N PHE A 534 8.45 1.36 -24.92
CA PHE A 534 8.93 0.19 -25.68
C PHE A 534 9.76 0.54 -26.93
N GLN A 535 9.44 1.65 -27.61
CA GLN A 535 10.19 2.12 -28.77
C GLN A 535 11.69 2.30 -28.48
N ALA A 536 12.05 2.68 -27.25
CA ALA A 536 13.44 2.82 -26.85
C ALA A 536 14.23 1.51 -26.92
N PHE A 537 13.58 0.35 -26.71
CA PHE A 537 14.26 -0.94 -26.87
C PHE A 537 14.62 -1.28 -28.32
N VAL A 538 13.93 -0.68 -29.29
CA VAL A 538 14.27 -0.84 -30.71
C VAL A 538 15.51 -0.01 -31.07
N GLU A 539 15.74 1.08 -30.32
CA GLU A 539 16.82 2.03 -30.58
C GLU A 539 18.14 1.68 -29.87
N VAL A 540 18.13 0.75 -28.91
CA VAL A 540 19.36 0.27 -28.26
C VAL A 540 20.20 -0.62 -29.17
N THR A 541 21.51 -0.69 -28.91
CA THR A 541 22.40 -1.56 -29.68
C THR A 541 22.07 -3.05 -29.45
N ALA A 542 22.35 -3.91 -30.42
CA ALA A 542 22.11 -5.36 -30.30
C ALA A 542 22.80 -5.98 -29.06
N LYS A 543 23.98 -5.48 -28.67
CA LYS A 543 24.67 -5.90 -27.45
C LYS A 543 23.86 -5.55 -26.19
N HIS A 544 23.34 -4.34 -26.10
CA HIS A 544 22.50 -3.93 -24.96
C HIS A 544 21.18 -4.68 -24.93
N PHE A 545 20.57 -4.92 -26.11
CA PHE A 545 19.35 -5.73 -26.19
C PHE A 545 19.57 -7.16 -25.70
N GLN A 546 20.70 -7.79 -26.05
CA GLN A 546 21.08 -9.10 -25.51
C GLN A 546 21.17 -9.07 -23.97
N LEU A 547 21.85 -8.07 -23.41
CA LEU A 547 21.97 -7.92 -21.95
C LEU A 547 20.61 -7.73 -21.26
N ILE A 548 19.68 -7.02 -21.90
CA ILE A 548 18.30 -6.90 -21.43
C ILE A 548 17.64 -8.28 -21.37
N ILE A 549 17.71 -9.06 -22.45
CA ILE A 549 17.12 -10.40 -22.49
C ILE A 549 17.75 -11.32 -21.45
N ASP A 550 19.08 -11.33 -21.32
CA ASP A 550 19.79 -12.13 -20.32
C ASP A 550 19.38 -11.74 -18.89
N SER A 551 19.24 -10.44 -18.62
CA SER A 551 18.78 -9.94 -17.32
C SER A 551 17.33 -10.33 -17.01
N VAL A 552 16.46 -10.40 -18.03
CA VAL A 552 15.06 -10.84 -17.89
C VAL A 552 15.00 -12.34 -17.64
N VAL A 553 15.79 -13.13 -18.37
CA VAL A 553 15.93 -14.58 -18.13
C VAL A 553 16.41 -14.87 -16.72
N TRP A 554 17.40 -14.12 -16.23
CA TRP A 554 17.86 -14.23 -14.85
C TRP A 554 16.76 -13.88 -13.85
N ALA A 555 15.98 -12.82 -14.10
CA ALA A 555 14.89 -12.38 -13.22
C ALA A 555 13.78 -13.43 -13.10
N MET A 556 13.35 -13.99 -14.23
CA MET A 556 12.32 -15.04 -14.28
C MET A 556 12.74 -16.28 -13.47
N LYS A 557 14.04 -16.54 -13.38
CA LYS A 557 14.63 -17.62 -12.61
C LYS A 557 15.01 -17.23 -11.18
N HIS A 558 14.63 -16.06 -10.70
CA HIS A 558 15.04 -15.61 -9.38
C HIS A 558 14.15 -16.21 -8.26
N ALA A 559 14.75 -16.60 -7.12
CA ALA A 559 14.01 -17.19 -6.00
C ALA A 559 13.05 -16.20 -5.31
N MET A 560 13.37 -14.90 -5.31
CA MET A 560 12.48 -13.88 -4.77
C MET A 560 11.29 -13.62 -5.71
N ARG A 561 10.07 -13.84 -5.20
CA ARG A 561 8.80 -13.71 -5.92
C ARG A 561 8.66 -12.41 -6.69
N ASN A 562 8.91 -11.28 -6.04
CA ASN A 562 8.77 -9.95 -6.63
C ASN A 562 9.67 -9.73 -7.86
N VAL A 563 10.88 -10.31 -7.87
CA VAL A 563 11.80 -10.24 -9.01
C VAL A 563 11.36 -11.17 -10.13
N CYS A 564 10.92 -12.39 -9.79
CA CYS A 564 10.36 -13.35 -10.74
C CYS A 564 9.13 -12.77 -11.48
N GLU A 565 8.14 -12.27 -10.74
CA GLU A 565 6.95 -11.63 -11.30
C GLU A 565 7.30 -10.42 -12.17
N SER A 566 8.29 -9.61 -11.75
CA SER A 566 8.75 -8.49 -12.56
C SER A 566 9.40 -8.97 -13.87
N GLY A 567 10.22 -10.02 -13.83
CA GLY A 567 10.84 -10.62 -15.00
C GLY A 567 9.82 -11.14 -16.02
N LEU A 568 8.82 -11.89 -15.55
CA LEU A 568 7.74 -12.40 -16.38
C LEU A 568 6.92 -11.27 -17.00
N ASN A 569 6.58 -10.24 -16.21
CA ASN A 569 5.87 -9.07 -16.71
C ASN A 569 6.66 -8.31 -17.78
N ILE A 570 7.97 -8.13 -17.58
CA ILE A 570 8.85 -7.51 -18.60
C ILE A 570 8.85 -8.33 -19.88
N LEU A 571 8.98 -9.67 -19.78
CA LEU A 571 8.96 -10.54 -20.95
C LEU A 571 7.63 -10.45 -21.70
N HIS A 572 6.51 -10.45 -20.96
CA HIS A 572 5.18 -10.25 -21.54
C HIS A 572 5.12 -8.94 -22.33
N HIS A 573 5.53 -7.81 -21.75
CA HIS A 573 5.59 -6.52 -22.45
C HIS A 573 6.48 -6.56 -23.69
N ILE A 574 7.65 -7.21 -23.62
CA ILE A 574 8.54 -7.35 -24.77
C ILE A 574 7.84 -8.13 -25.89
N LEU A 575 7.26 -9.29 -25.59
CA LEU A 575 6.60 -10.12 -26.60
C LEU A 575 5.38 -9.43 -27.23
N SER A 576 4.57 -8.73 -26.43
CA SER A 576 3.43 -7.95 -26.94
C SER A 576 3.89 -6.77 -27.80
N GLY A 577 4.97 -6.08 -27.42
CA GLY A 577 5.47 -4.90 -28.12
C GLY A 577 6.19 -5.23 -29.43
N VAL A 578 7.03 -6.28 -29.43
CA VAL A 578 7.93 -6.63 -30.54
C VAL A 578 7.16 -6.80 -31.85
N GLY A 579 5.99 -7.44 -31.83
CA GLY A 579 5.20 -7.78 -33.03
C GLY A 579 4.79 -6.57 -33.88
N SER A 580 4.77 -5.37 -33.29
CA SER A 580 4.44 -4.11 -33.97
C SER A 580 5.65 -3.40 -34.61
N THR A 581 6.86 -3.95 -34.46
CA THR A 581 8.12 -3.29 -34.86
C THR A 581 8.77 -3.94 -36.07
N GLY A 582 9.59 -3.16 -36.80
CA GLY A 582 10.43 -3.69 -37.88
C GLY A 582 11.50 -4.70 -37.41
N PHE A 583 11.81 -4.71 -36.12
CA PHE A 583 12.75 -5.64 -35.48
C PHE A 583 12.14 -7.02 -35.17
N ALA A 584 10.82 -7.18 -35.34
CA ALA A 584 10.08 -8.38 -34.92
C ALA A 584 10.68 -9.68 -35.44
N GLN A 585 11.01 -9.74 -36.73
CA GLN A 585 11.49 -10.99 -37.33
C GLN A 585 12.88 -11.36 -36.85
N GLN A 586 13.77 -10.38 -36.68
CA GLN A 586 15.10 -10.60 -36.12
C GLN A 586 15.01 -11.05 -34.66
N PHE A 587 14.09 -10.47 -33.89
CA PHE A 587 13.83 -10.90 -32.53
C PHE A 587 13.39 -12.37 -32.47
N TYR A 588 12.39 -12.75 -33.28
CA TYR A 588 11.86 -14.10 -33.25
C TYR A 588 12.91 -15.15 -33.65
N THR A 589 13.69 -14.91 -34.71
CA THR A 589 14.73 -15.85 -35.14
C THR A 589 15.86 -15.99 -34.11
N THR A 590 16.17 -14.93 -33.35
CA THR A 590 17.28 -14.94 -32.39
C THR A 590 16.86 -15.48 -31.02
N TYR A 591 15.66 -15.13 -30.53
CA TYR A 591 15.29 -15.31 -29.13
C TYR A 591 14.12 -16.26 -28.88
N TYR A 592 13.26 -16.53 -29.87
CA TYR A 592 11.99 -17.22 -29.63
C TYR A 592 12.15 -18.60 -28.97
N LEU A 593 12.95 -19.49 -29.58
CA LEU A 593 13.14 -20.85 -29.07
C LEU A 593 13.87 -20.85 -27.72
N THR A 594 14.85 -19.95 -27.54
CA THR A 594 15.59 -19.81 -26.28
C THR A 594 14.69 -19.36 -25.13
N LEU A 595 13.85 -18.35 -25.37
CA LEU A 595 12.88 -17.85 -24.37
C LEU A 595 11.83 -18.92 -24.05
N LEU A 596 11.34 -19.65 -25.06
CA LEU A 596 10.42 -20.76 -24.86
C LEU A 596 11.05 -21.85 -23.97
N GLY A 597 12.29 -22.24 -24.25
CA GLY A 597 13.02 -23.21 -23.43
C GLY A 597 13.19 -22.76 -21.98
N HIS A 598 13.48 -21.48 -21.74
CA HIS A 598 13.56 -20.93 -20.38
C HIS A 598 12.23 -20.92 -19.64
N LEU A 599 11.12 -20.57 -20.30
CA LEU A 599 9.78 -20.62 -19.70
C LEU A 599 9.38 -22.04 -19.33
N LEU A 600 9.62 -23.00 -20.24
CA LEU A 600 9.38 -24.41 -19.97
C LEU A 600 10.22 -24.90 -18.79
N SER A 601 11.51 -24.55 -18.76
CA SER A 601 12.38 -24.90 -17.64
C SER A 601 11.86 -24.42 -16.28
N ILE A 602 11.23 -23.23 -16.20
CA ILE A 602 10.68 -22.75 -14.93
C ILE A 602 9.37 -23.48 -14.60
N LEU A 603 8.52 -23.73 -15.60
CA LEU A 603 7.28 -24.49 -15.44
C LEU A 603 7.54 -25.93 -14.97
N THR A 604 8.64 -26.54 -15.39
CA THR A 604 8.98 -27.94 -15.08
C THR A 604 9.87 -28.13 -13.85
N ASP A 605 10.37 -27.06 -13.23
CA ASP A 605 11.34 -27.17 -12.12
C ASP A 605 10.64 -27.21 -10.75
N SER A 606 10.82 -28.32 -10.04
CA SER A 606 10.26 -28.57 -8.69
C SER A 606 10.85 -27.64 -7.62
N THR A 607 12.02 -27.05 -7.82
CA THR A 607 12.61 -26.10 -6.86
C THR A 607 11.91 -24.74 -6.84
N TYR A 608 11.32 -24.29 -7.96
CA TYR A 608 10.38 -23.16 -7.94
C TYR A 608 9.02 -23.57 -7.35
N GLN A 609 8.72 -24.87 -7.27
CA GLN A 609 7.57 -25.36 -6.51
C GLN A 609 7.86 -25.34 -4.99
N HIS A 610 9.12 -25.60 -4.57
CA HIS A 610 9.55 -25.68 -3.15
C HIS A 610 10.15 -24.40 -2.54
N ALA A 611 10.67 -23.46 -3.34
CA ALA A 611 11.23 -22.19 -2.86
C ALA A 611 10.18 -21.31 -2.14
N PHE A 612 8.89 -21.62 -2.35
CA PHE A 612 7.75 -20.98 -1.69
C PHE A 612 7.18 -21.81 -0.53
N ASP A 613 7.75 -22.98 -0.21
CA ASP A 613 7.28 -23.89 0.87
C ASP A 613 7.77 -23.48 2.27
N LYS A 614 8.76 -22.60 2.40
CA LYS A 614 9.27 -22.15 3.71
C LYS A 614 8.55 -20.89 4.25
N VAL A 615 7.28 -21.09 4.70
CA VAL A 615 6.47 -20.34 5.73
C VAL A 615 6.08 -18.87 5.39
N PRO A 616 4.81 -18.36 5.57
CA PRO A 616 3.71 -18.73 6.51
C PRO A 616 2.29 -18.92 5.87
N PRO A 617 1.16 -18.79 6.61
CA PRO A 617 0.15 -19.81 6.91
C PRO A 617 -0.85 -20.19 5.77
N ARG A 618 -1.58 -21.30 6.00
CA ARG A 618 -2.36 -22.18 5.10
C ARG A 618 -3.42 -21.59 4.14
N GLY A 619 -3.41 -20.30 3.82
CA GLY A 619 -4.29 -19.67 2.82
C GLY A 619 -3.58 -19.06 1.60
N LEU A 620 -2.30 -18.69 1.72
CA LEU A 620 -1.55 -17.98 0.66
C LEU A 620 -0.85 -18.92 -0.35
N PHE A 621 -0.92 -20.23 -0.09
CA PHE A 621 -0.24 -21.30 -0.85
C PHE A 621 -0.84 -21.52 -2.25
N VAL A 622 -2.17 -21.41 -2.38
CA VAL A 622 -2.86 -21.61 -3.67
C VAL A 622 -2.74 -20.35 -4.53
N VAL A 623 -2.87 -19.17 -3.92
CA VAL A 623 -2.82 -17.87 -4.64
C VAL A 623 -1.46 -17.60 -5.27
N THR A 624 -0.36 -17.98 -4.60
CA THR A 624 1.00 -17.70 -5.10
C THR A 624 1.39 -18.57 -6.29
N ARG A 625 0.95 -19.84 -6.31
CA ARG A 625 1.15 -20.77 -7.44
C ARG A 625 0.30 -20.36 -8.65
N VAL A 626 -0.92 -19.89 -8.40
CA VAL A 626 -1.83 -19.39 -9.44
C VAL A 626 -1.22 -18.18 -10.14
N VAL A 627 -0.72 -17.17 -9.43
CA VAL A 627 -0.25 -15.92 -10.08
C VAL A 627 0.94 -16.12 -11.04
N ILE A 628 1.93 -16.95 -10.70
CA ILE A 628 3.09 -17.21 -11.59
C ILE A 628 2.65 -18.06 -12.80
N ALA A 629 1.83 -19.08 -12.56
CA ALA A 629 1.26 -19.90 -13.63
C ALA A 629 0.35 -19.09 -14.56
N GLU A 630 -0.39 -18.11 -14.03
CA GLU A 630 -1.23 -17.19 -14.81
C GLU A 630 -0.40 -16.27 -15.72
N GLN A 631 0.70 -15.70 -15.22
CA GLN A 631 1.59 -14.88 -16.03
C GLN A 631 2.28 -15.70 -17.11
N MET A 632 2.75 -16.90 -16.78
CA MET A 632 3.35 -17.82 -17.75
C MET A 632 2.34 -18.29 -18.80
N ALA A 633 1.09 -18.56 -18.40
CA ALA A 633 0.01 -18.92 -19.32
C ALA A 633 -0.23 -17.80 -20.35
N SER A 634 -0.27 -16.54 -19.89
CA SER A 634 -0.41 -15.39 -20.78
C SER A 634 0.77 -15.25 -21.75
N ILE A 635 2.01 -15.44 -21.28
CA ILE A 635 3.20 -15.40 -22.13
C ILE A 635 3.21 -16.53 -23.17
N LEU A 636 2.92 -17.77 -22.76
CA LEU A 636 2.86 -18.92 -23.65
C LEU A 636 1.75 -18.76 -24.70
N SER A 637 0.60 -18.25 -24.30
CA SER A 637 -0.49 -17.91 -25.22
C SER A 637 -0.02 -16.92 -26.30
N LEU A 638 0.67 -15.83 -25.93
CA LEU A 638 1.22 -14.87 -26.90
C LEU A 638 2.24 -15.51 -27.86
N MET A 639 3.10 -16.39 -27.36
CA MET A 639 4.10 -17.07 -28.19
C MET A 639 3.43 -18.03 -29.18
N ILE A 640 2.46 -18.82 -28.73
CA ILE A 640 1.68 -19.73 -29.59
C ILE A 640 0.88 -18.93 -30.63
N ASP A 641 0.20 -17.86 -30.23
CA ASP A 641 -0.54 -16.97 -31.13
C ASP A 641 0.37 -16.33 -32.19
N ALA A 642 1.61 -15.95 -31.84
CA ALA A 642 2.58 -15.41 -32.81
C ALA A 642 2.91 -16.42 -33.92
N VAL A 643 2.96 -17.71 -33.59
CA VAL A 643 3.25 -18.79 -34.53
C VAL A 643 2.00 -19.19 -35.32
N ASP A 644 0.88 -19.41 -34.65
CA ASP A 644 -0.35 -19.95 -35.25
C ASP A 644 -1.02 -18.92 -36.18
N ALA A 645 -1.00 -17.63 -35.81
CA ALA A 645 -1.48 -16.54 -36.66
C ALA A 645 -0.50 -16.18 -37.79
N GLY A 646 0.63 -16.89 -37.95
CA GLY A 646 1.60 -16.67 -39.02
C GLY A 646 2.36 -15.34 -38.93
N ARG A 647 2.54 -14.78 -37.72
CA ARG A 647 3.27 -13.51 -37.53
C ARG A 647 4.78 -13.69 -37.65
N ILE A 648 5.31 -14.88 -37.37
CA ILE A 648 6.71 -15.25 -37.58
C ILE A 648 6.87 -15.73 -39.03
N ARG A 649 7.53 -14.92 -39.86
CA ARG A 649 7.70 -15.13 -41.31
C ARG A 649 9.01 -15.81 -41.66
N HIS A 650 10.08 -15.54 -40.92
CA HIS A 650 11.35 -16.23 -41.10
C HIS A 650 11.33 -17.60 -40.41
N PRO A 651 11.99 -18.62 -40.99
CA PRO A 651 12.03 -19.96 -40.40
C PRO A 651 12.80 -19.94 -39.07
N LEU A 652 12.21 -20.53 -38.02
CA LEU A 652 12.85 -20.70 -36.71
C LEU A 652 13.92 -21.80 -36.71
N SER A 653 13.77 -22.80 -37.58
CA SER A 653 14.74 -23.87 -37.83
C SER A 653 14.68 -24.28 -39.31
N PRO A 654 15.82 -24.60 -39.95
CA PRO A 654 15.84 -25.07 -41.33
C PRO A 654 15.26 -26.49 -41.51
N GLU A 655 15.02 -27.22 -40.43
CA GLU A 655 14.67 -28.66 -40.47
C GLU A 655 13.16 -28.94 -40.57
N HIS A 656 12.31 -27.93 -40.40
CA HIS A 656 10.84 -28.09 -40.36
C HIS A 656 10.14 -27.33 -41.48
N SER A 657 8.99 -27.85 -41.93
CA SER A 657 8.26 -27.28 -43.06
C SER A 657 7.45 -26.04 -42.70
N SER A 658 7.06 -25.89 -41.42
CA SER A 658 6.42 -24.69 -40.89
C SER A 658 6.93 -24.32 -39.49
N ASN A 659 6.82 -23.05 -39.12
CA ASN A 659 7.14 -22.58 -37.77
C ASN A 659 6.25 -23.23 -36.71
N LYS A 660 5.00 -23.57 -37.04
CA LYS A 660 4.08 -24.31 -36.17
C LYS A 660 4.59 -25.70 -35.85
N GLU A 661 5.01 -26.45 -36.87
CA GLU A 661 5.60 -27.77 -36.70
C GLU A 661 6.90 -27.73 -35.89
N CYS A 662 7.76 -26.72 -36.14
CA CYS A 662 8.99 -26.52 -35.38
C CYS A 662 8.72 -26.34 -33.88
N VAL A 663 7.76 -25.49 -33.52
CA VAL A 663 7.42 -25.23 -32.10
C VAL A 663 6.75 -26.44 -31.45
N GLN A 664 5.88 -27.15 -32.17
CA GLN A 664 5.28 -28.39 -31.67
C GLN A 664 6.34 -29.49 -31.45
N ALA A 665 7.31 -29.63 -32.36
CA ALA A 665 8.42 -30.55 -32.20
C ALA A 665 9.30 -30.20 -31.01
N TYR A 666 9.63 -28.92 -30.84
CA TYR A 666 10.43 -28.42 -29.72
C TYR A 666 9.73 -28.64 -28.37
N LEU A 667 8.42 -28.34 -28.28
CA LEU A 667 7.62 -28.59 -27.09
C LEU A 667 7.60 -30.08 -26.74
N ARG A 668 7.41 -30.94 -27.75
CA ARG A 668 7.39 -32.40 -27.57
C ARG A 668 8.70 -32.93 -27.02
N GLU A 669 9.83 -32.53 -27.63
CA GLU A 669 11.17 -32.93 -27.18
C GLU A 669 11.42 -32.45 -25.73
N THR A 670 11.14 -31.18 -25.44
CA THR A 670 11.38 -30.59 -24.12
C THR A 670 10.52 -31.25 -23.04
N LEU A 671 9.22 -31.47 -23.29
CA LEU A 671 8.32 -32.12 -22.34
C LEU A 671 8.67 -33.60 -22.11
N THR A 672 9.12 -34.31 -23.15
CA THR A 672 9.57 -35.71 -23.03
C THR A 672 10.83 -35.82 -22.16
N VAL A 673 11.75 -34.85 -22.31
CA VAL A 673 12.98 -34.79 -21.49
C VAL A 673 12.68 -34.35 -20.06
N ALA A 674 11.84 -33.34 -19.86
CA ALA A 674 11.52 -32.79 -18.56
C ALA A 674 10.66 -33.74 -17.71
N PHE A 675 9.77 -34.53 -18.33
CA PHE A 675 8.90 -35.48 -17.66
C PHE A 675 9.01 -36.89 -18.28
N PRO A 676 10.09 -37.64 -17.99
CA PRO A 676 10.29 -39.00 -18.52
C PRO A 676 9.20 -39.99 -18.08
N THR A 677 8.42 -39.64 -17.04
CA THR A 677 7.33 -40.41 -16.45
C THR A 677 5.98 -40.23 -17.17
N LEU A 678 5.86 -39.28 -18.11
CA LEU A 678 4.73 -39.22 -19.03
C LEU A 678 4.81 -40.44 -19.97
N HIS A 679 4.35 -41.60 -19.51
CA HIS A 679 4.56 -42.91 -20.16
C HIS A 679 3.85 -43.10 -21.51
N SER A 680 3.20 -42.07 -22.04
CA SER A 680 2.68 -42.13 -23.41
C SER A 680 3.03 -40.87 -24.20
N TYR A 681 3.64 -41.09 -25.37
CA TYR A 681 3.71 -40.11 -26.46
C TYR A 681 2.37 -39.39 -26.65
N THR A 682 1.26 -40.10 -26.48
CA THR A 682 -0.11 -39.56 -26.57
C THR A 682 -0.43 -38.47 -25.54
N ALA A 683 0.09 -38.52 -24.31
CA ALA A 683 -0.17 -37.49 -23.31
C ALA A 683 0.51 -36.16 -23.66
N SER A 684 1.78 -36.23 -24.08
CA SER A 684 2.53 -35.06 -24.57
C SER A 684 1.90 -34.43 -25.82
N GLU A 685 1.38 -35.24 -26.74
CA GLU A 685 0.67 -34.74 -27.92
C GLU A 685 -0.68 -34.12 -27.56
N THR A 686 -1.41 -34.73 -26.62
CA THR A 686 -2.73 -34.23 -26.20
C THR A 686 -2.59 -32.85 -25.57
N ILE A 687 -1.61 -32.65 -24.68
CA ILE A 687 -1.40 -31.33 -24.07
C ILE A 687 -0.95 -30.30 -25.12
N ILE A 688 -0.04 -30.64 -26.04
CA ILE A 688 0.37 -29.73 -27.11
C ILE A 688 -0.85 -29.34 -27.97
N GLN A 689 -1.71 -30.29 -28.32
CA GLN A 689 -2.93 -30.01 -29.08
C GLN A 689 -3.90 -29.11 -28.31
N GLN A 690 -4.08 -29.34 -27.00
CA GLN A 690 -4.92 -28.49 -26.15
C GLN A 690 -4.37 -27.07 -26.02
N LEU A 691 -3.04 -26.90 -25.86
CA LEU A 691 -2.40 -25.59 -25.82
C LEU A 691 -2.66 -24.80 -27.12
N PHE A 692 -2.48 -25.43 -28.29
CA PHE A 692 -2.76 -24.79 -29.58
C PHE A 692 -4.26 -24.61 -29.89
N THR A 693 -5.16 -25.28 -29.17
CA THR A 693 -6.61 -25.11 -29.35
C THR A 693 -7.16 -23.98 -28.49
N HIS A 694 -6.64 -23.85 -27.26
CA HIS A 694 -7.21 -22.96 -26.24
C HIS A 694 -6.42 -21.68 -26.02
N TYR A 695 -5.29 -21.45 -26.71
CA TYR A 695 -4.44 -20.25 -26.48
C TYR A 695 -5.17 -18.91 -26.57
N ALA A 696 -6.24 -18.81 -27.35
CA ALA A 696 -7.02 -17.58 -27.51
C ALA A 696 -7.95 -17.28 -26.31
N ASP A 697 -8.31 -18.29 -25.52
CA ASP A 697 -9.13 -18.14 -24.31
C ASP A 697 -8.24 -18.24 -23.07
N SER A 698 -7.99 -17.10 -22.43
CA SER A 698 -7.10 -17.04 -21.28
C SER A 698 -7.55 -17.90 -20.10
N GLU A 699 -8.86 -18.04 -19.83
CA GLU A 699 -9.31 -18.83 -18.67
C GLU A 699 -9.16 -20.31 -18.95
N THR A 700 -9.58 -20.76 -20.12
CA THR A 700 -9.45 -22.17 -20.52
C THR A 700 -7.99 -22.58 -20.67
N PHE A 701 -7.14 -21.73 -21.25
CA PHE A 701 -5.70 -22.02 -21.40
C PHE A 701 -4.99 -22.14 -20.04
N LYS A 702 -5.34 -21.28 -19.08
CA LYS A 702 -4.86 -21.38 -17.69
C LYS A 702 -5.29 -22.69 -17.05
N GLY A 703 -6.55 -23.10 -17.23
CA GLY A 703 -7.07 -24.37 -16.73
C GLY A 703 -6.29 -25.57 -17.28
N VAL A 704 -6.08 -25.62 -18.59
CA VAL A 704 -5.30 -26.66 -19.28
C VAL A 704 -3.87 -26.77 -18.72
N LEU A 705 -3.18 -25.63 -18.53
CA LEU A 705 -1.82 -25.62 -17.99
C LEU A 705 -1.78 -26.05 -16.52
N SER A 706 -2.76 -25.61 -15.72
CA SER A 706 -2.89 -26.00 -14.32
C SER A 706 -3.13 -27.50 -14.17
N ASP A 707 -4.05 -28.06 -14.95
CA ASP A 707 -4.36 -29.49 -14.94
C ASP A 707 -3.14 -30.33 -15.33
N PHE A 708 -2.38 -29.89 -16.33
CA PHE A 708 -1.14 -30.55 -16.73
C PHE A 708 -0.10 -30.57 -15.60
N LEU A 709 0.12 -29.44 -14.92
CA LEU A 709 1.07 -29.36 -13.79
C LEU A 709 0.63 -30.19 -12.58
N VAL A 710 -0.68 -30.34 -12.36
CA VAL A 710 -1.20 -31.24 -11.33
C VAL A 710 -0.94 -32.70 -11.72
N GLN A 711 -1.23 -33.06 -12.97
CA GLN A 711 -0.99 -34.42 -13.47
C GLN A 711 0.47 -34.83 -13.35
N THR A 712 1.42 -33.98 -13.77
CA THR A 712 2.85 -34.30 -13.69
C THR A 712 3.33 -34.49 -12.24
N LYS A 713 2.78 -33.72 -11.28
CA LYS A 713 3.12 -33.86 -9.86
C LYS A 713 2.61 -35.14 -9.23
N VAL A 714 1.40 -35.58 -9.57
CA VAL A 714 0.85 -36.87 -9.10
C VAL A 714 1.79 -38.02 -9.50
N TYR A 715 2.35 -37.98 -10.72
CA TYR A 715 3.32 -38.97 -11.19
C TYR A 715 4.69 -38.88 -10.49
N GLU A 716 5.10 -37.71 -9.99
CA GLU A 716 6.32 -37.56 -9.18
C GLU A 716 6.12 -38.13 -7.76
N ASP A 717 5.01 -37.80 -7.11
CA ASP A 717 4.65 -38.27 -5.77
C ASP A 717 4.49 -39.80 -5.74
N GLU A 718 3.85 -40.40 -6.77
CA GLU A 718 3.75 -41.86 -6.93
C GLU A 718 5.12 -42.53 -7.03
N ARG A 719 6.09 -41.88 -7.67
CA ARG A 719 7.45 -42.39 -7.85
C ARG A 719 8.29 -42.30 -6.59
N GLU A 720 8.14 -41.23 -5.79
CA GLU A 720 8.76 -41.14 -4.46
C GLU A 720 8.22 -42.24 -3.54
N ILE A 721 6.92 -42.52 -3.60
CA ILE A 721 6.28 -43.62 -2.86
C ILE A 721 6.79 -44.98 -3.35
N GLU A 722 6.92 -45.20 -4.67
CA GLU A 722 7.48 -46.43 -5.26
C GLU A 722 8.98 -46.61 -4.95
N ALA A 723 9.75 -45.52 -4.92
CA ALA A 723 11.17 -45.55 -4.55
C ALA A 723 11.33 -45.88 -3.06
N TYR A 724 10.53 -45.26 -2.18
CA TYR A 724 10.49 -45.59 -0.75
C TYR A 724 10.08 -47.04 -0.49
N THR A 725 9.12 -47.57 -1.25
CA THR A 725 8.69 -48.98 -1.12
C THR A 725 9.70 -49.96 -1.71
N ARG A 726 10.44 -49.60 -2.77
CA ARG A 726 11.59 -50.39 -3.25
C ARG A 726 12.74 -50.42 -2.26
N ASP A 727 13.11 -49.27 -1.68
CA ASP A 727 14.18 -49.20 -0.69
C ASP A 727 13.82 -49.94 0.60
N ALA A 728 12.53 -49.94 0.98
CA ALA A 728 12.00 -50.75 2.08
C ALA A 728 12.01 -52.27 1.77
N GLN A 729 11.92 -52.68 0.51
CA GLN A 729 12.00 -54.10 0.09
C GLN A 729 13.45 -54.61 -0.03
N VAL A 730 14.44 -53.73 -0.15
CA VAL A 730 15.88 -54.10 -0.13
C VAL A 730 16.41 -54.28 1.31
N LEU A 731 15.66 -53.81 2.31
CA LEU A 731 15.95 -53.94 3.74
C LEU A 731 15.23 -55.12 4.44
N TYR A 732 14.61 -56.02 3.69
CA TYR A 732 14.01 -57.26 4.20
C TYR A 732 14.58 -58.53 3.57
#